data_AF-A0A8J4Q0W6-F1
#
_entry.id   AF-A0A8J4Q0W6-F1
#
_cell.length_a   1.000
_cell.length_b   1.000
_cell.length_c   1.000
_cell.angle_alpha   90.00
_cell.angle_beta   90.00
_cell.angle_gamma   90.00
#
_symmetry.space_group_name_H-M   'P 1'
#
loop_
_entity.id
_entity.type
_entity.pdbx_description
1 polymer ?
#
loop_
_entity_poly.entity_id
_entity_poly.type
_entity_poly.pdbx_seq_one_letter_code
_entity_poly.pdbx_strand_id
1 'polypeptide(L)'
;MFVVGFDFGNKNCTIAVAQKGGVDVISNEVSNRLTPTLVSFGEKERYLGEPALTNHLRNIRNTITNIKRYIGKEFNDEQVQKELKSEMYSFKELPNGTVGYDVNYLNEQHSFTSESVLGMLFGKLKRTTEAFVNTPVRDVVISVPVMWNDFQRRAVLDAGVIAGLNIVRLVNDTTATALSYGIYKEFSETEPTNVLFVDVGDASTSVSAVQFKKGQLKTLATSSDENVGSRLFEDSLVKHFAKEFQTKYKINVFENKKALIRLYVACEKVKKILSSNNEAPISIDSLMEDIDVKSMIDRATFEQLIENDLMLILEPIKKVLAATNMTPDQFQSIEITGGGTRSTSLQKKMIELLGRDLSKTINCEESVCRGCALQCAMLSPVFRVRPFLINDTASHPISVSFKSASSSQNLEVFNVNSPIPSPKPLRISFPISKAEPFQITATSSFGVVSQITVDQVAAFTNKSSIKAKVYLDIHGIFHMEEVKLVEQIPEEEPKEAAPAETPAPKEGETAPVTSPKPADKVKVKETALQYTFSQKGMTREELKLAVEEELRMQSSDNLAVETAEKKNSLESYIYDMRNKLGSSLKEYVTAAESQQFMELLNKTMDWLDYEGEDQTKSVYTGKLDPLVAIGAPIEKRKRDREDYPHYVQELKNTANFYINEANSTDAKYEHISREEKEKIIQDANAAIEWVNSIVAKEQSVPKTEACSVKISDVISRKNALETSSKSILSKPKPKPVPVTPPPAPAAETKPEEPKQDMETEEQPKEEKPKEDMEVDA
;
A
#
# COMPACT_ATOMS: atom_id res chain seq x y z
N MET A 1 5.40 -4.81 -10.40
CA MET A 1 4.54 -3.79 -9.78
C MET A 1 3.44 -4.52 -9.04
N PHE A 2 3.43 -4.47 -7.71
CA PHE A 2 2.25 -4.90 -6.96
C PHE A 2 1.18 -3.81 -7.04
N VAL A 3 -0.06 -4.24 -7.03
CA VAL A 3 -1.22 -3.36 -7.05
C VAL A 3 -1.64 -3.13 -5.61
N VAL A 4 -1.45 -1.90 -5.13
CA VAL A 4 -1.66 -1.53 -3.73
C VAL A 4 -2.57 -0.30 -3.65
N GLY A 5 -3.54 -0.35 -2.74
CA GLY A 5 -4.45 0.73 -2.44
C GLY A 5 -4.42 1.07 -0.96
N PHE A 6 -4.16 2.32 -0.61
CA PHE A 6 -4.28 2.82 0.76
C PHE A 6 -5.51 3.71 0.90
N ASP A 7 -6.19 3.54 2.02
CA ASP A 7 -7.07 4.55 2.57
C ASP A 7 -6.51 5.01 3.91
N PHE A 8 -6.11 6.28 4.01
CA PHE A 8 -5.65 6.86 5.26
C PHE A 8 -6.77 7.70 5.87
N GLY A 9 -7.60 7.08 6.70
CA GLY A 9 -8.66 7.78 7.44
C GLY A 9 -8.09 8.63 8.58
N ASN A 10 -8.92 9.51 9.16
CA ASN A 10 -8.49 10.34 10.28
C ASN A 10 -8.11 9.53 11.53
N LYS A 11 -8.86 8.44 11.79
CA LYS A 11 -8.67 7.56 12.94
C LYS A 11 -7.88 6.30 12.62
N ASN A 12 -8.19 5.67 11.48
CA ASN A 12 -7.57 4.43 11.04
C ASN A 12 -7.25 4.47 9.55
N CYS A 13 -6.20 3.76 9.16
CA CYS A 13 -5.81 3.44 7.81
C CYS A 13 -6.19 1.99 7.46
N THR A 14 -6.48 1.74 6.18
CA THR A 14 -6.68 0.40 5.64
C THR A 14 -5.85 0.19 4.38
N ILE A 15 -5.44 -1.06 4.14
CA ILE A 15 -4.56 -1.44 3.05
C ILE A 15 -5.21 -2.56 2.25
N ALA A 16 -5.31 -2.38 0.93
CA ALA A 16 -5.73 -3.41 0.01
C ALA A 16 -4.63 -3.75 -1.00
N VAL A 17 -4.51 -5.03 -1.34
CA VAL A 17 -3.59 -5.55 -2.35
C VAL A 17 -4.36 -6.37 -3.37
N ALA A 18 -4.02 -6.30 -4.65
CA ALA A 18 -4.58 -7.22 -5.63
C ALA A 18 -3.71 -8.48 -5.75
N GLN A 19 -4.31 -9.65 -5.54
CA GLN A 19 -3.68 -10.96 -5.67
C GLN A 19 -4.67 -11.99 -6.22
N LYS A 20 -4.16 -13.02 -6.90
CA LYS A 20 -4.94 -14.22 -7.32
C LYS A 20 -6.27 -13.92 -8.05
N GLY A 21 -6.34 -12.82 -8.81
CA GLY A 21 -7.53 -12.42 -9.56
C GLY A 21 -8.58 -11.62 -8.76
N GLY A 22 -8.28 -11.21 -7.52
CA GLY A 22 -9.14 -10.39 -6.67
C GLY A 22 -8.39 -9.30 -5.90
N VAL A 23 -9.08 -8.66 -4.96
CA VAL A 23 -8.55 -7.61 -4.07
C VAL A 23 -8.79 -8.01 -2.62
N ASP A 24 -7.70 -8.14 -1.88
CA ASP A 24 -7.67 -8.51 -0.47
C ASP A 24 -7.28 -7.31 0.38
N VAL A 25 -8.03 -7.06 1.46
CA VAL A 25 -7.61 -6.12 2.51
C VAL A 25 -6.80 -6.88 3.54
N ILE A 26 -5.61 -6.37 3.87
CA ILE A 26 -4.62 -7.08 4.69
C ILE A 26 -4.67 -6.61 6.14
N SER A 27 -4.20 -7.47 7.04
CA SER A 27 -4.02 -7.15 8.45
C SER A 27 -2.62 -6.61 8.75
N ASN A 28 -2.51 -5.84 9.83
CA ASN A 28 -1.24 -5.41 10.41
C ASN A 28 -0.60 -6.48 11.30
N GLU A 29 0.50 -6.14 11.97
CA GLU A 29 1.30 -7.05 12.80
C GLU A 29 0.55 -7.61 14.02
N VAL A 30 -0.57 -7.01 14.44
CA VAL A 30 -1.43 -7.51 15.52
C VAL A 30 -2.73 -8.12 14.99
N SER A 31 -2.77 -8.47 13.70
CA SER A 31 -3.91 -9.06 13.00
C SER A 31 -5.15 -8.17 12.84
N ASN A 32 -5.02 -6.85 13.04
CA ASN A 32 -6.09 -5.89 12.78
C ASN A 32 -6.08 -5.42 11.31
N ARG A 33 -7.24 -5.31 10.68
CA ARG A 33 -7.37 -4.72 9.32
C ARG A 33 -7.37 -3.19 9.34
N LEU A 34 -7.54 -2.59 10.52
CA LEU A 34 -7.52 -1.15 10.76
C LEU A 34 -6.22 -0.80 11.48
N THR A 35 -5.33 -0.05 10.83
CA THR A 35 -4.10 0.44 11.46
C THR A 35 -4.35 1.86 12.00
N PRO A 36 -4.12 2.16 13.28
CA PRO A 36 -4.37 3.49 13.82
C PRO A 36 -3.57 4.60 13.10
N THR A 37 -4.20 5.74 12.83
CA THR A 37 -3.59 6.90 12.13
C THR A 37 -2.88 7.81 13.14
N LEU A 38 -1.75 7.35 13.68
CA LEU A 38 -0.98 8.13 14.64
C LEU A 38 0.51 7.75 14.68
N VAL A 39 1.32 8.73 15.08
CA VAL A 39 2.79 8.66 15.14
C VAL A 39 3.23 9.16 16.52
N SER A 40 4.02 8.38 17.23
CA SER A 40 4.54 8.73 18.55
C SER A 40 6.07 8.74 18.54
N PHE A 41 6.67 9.76 19.15
CA PHE A 41 8.12 9.93 19.22
C PHE A 41 8.61 9.59 20.62
N GLY A 42 9.43 8.54 20.73
CA GLY A 42 9.99 8.08 22.00
C GLY A 42 11.41 8.56 22.25
N GLU A 43 11.95 8.12 23.39
CA GLU A 43 13.31 8.41 23.82
C GLU A 43 14.38 7.60 23.07
N LYS A 44 13.98 6.52 22.38
CA LYS A 44 14.88 5.59 21.66
C LYS A 44 14.51 5.39 20.20
N GLU A 45 13.22 5.44 19.88
CA GLU A 45 12.68 5.15 18.55
C GLU A 45 11.33 5.83 18.35
N ARG A 46 10.79 5.74 17.13
CA ARG A 46 9.43 6.14 16.82
C ARG A 46 8.49 4.94 16.89
N TYR A 47 7.29 5.17 17.39
CA TYR A 47 6.20 4.20 17.35
C TYR A 47 5.18 4.66 16.31
N LEU A 48 4.73 3.77 15.42
CA LEU A 48 3.85 4.10 14.30
C LEU A 48 2.66 3.14 14.24
N GLY A 49 1.43 3.64 14.27
CA GLY A 49 0.23 2.81 14.25
C GLY A 49 -0.06 2.14 15.61
N GLU A 50 -0.11 0.81 15.65
CA GLU A 50 -0.48 0.05 16.86
C GLU A 50 0.46 0.30 18.05
N PRO A 51 1.81 0.25 17.90
CA PRO A 51 2.72 0.56 19.00
C PRO A 51 2.56 2.00 19.52
N ALA A 52 2.18 2.93 18.63
CA ALA A 52 1.93 4.31 19.01
C ALA A 52 0.63 4.42 19.82
N LEU A 53 -0.38 3.61 19.49
CA LEU A 53 -1.66 3.60 20.20
C LEU A 53 -1.48 3.03 21.61
N THR A 54 -0.70 1.95 21.74
CA THR A 54 -0.32 1.38 23.04
C THR A 54 0.40 2.39 23.94
N ASN A 55 1.26 3.22 23.36
CA ASN A 55 2.04 4.22 24.09
C ASN A 55 1.35 5.57 24.27
N HIS A 56 0.23 5.82 23.59
CA HIS A 56 -0.41 7.13 23.51
C HIS A 56 -0.64 7.78 24.89
N LEU A 57 -1.24 7.06 25.85
CA LEU A 57 -1.53 7.60 27.19
C LEU A 57 -0.27 7.92 28.01
N ARG A 58 0.84 7.22 27.76
CA ARG A 58 2.12 7.45 28.44
C ARG A 58 2.89 8.60 27.80
N ASN A 59 2.74 8.79 26.49
CA ASN A 59 3.52 9.71 25.66
C ASN A 59 2.67 10.78 24.95
N ILE A 60 1.66 11.31 25.64
CA ILE A 60 0.63 12.19 25.05
C ILE A 60 1.19 13.39 24.30
N ARG A 61 2.22 14.06 24.87
CA ARG A 61 2.77 15.29 24.29
C ARG A 61 3.58 15.05 23.01
N ASN A 62 4.02 13.83 22.78
CA ASN A 62 4.83 13.44 21.63
C ASN A 62 4.10 12.42 20.75
N THR A 63 2.77 12.28 20.91
CA THR A 63 1.93 11.40 20.07
C THR A 63 1.02 12.27 19.22
N ILE A 64 1.33 12.32 17.93
CA ILE A 64 0.57 13.07 16.93
C ILE A 64 -0.62 12.21 16.48
N THR A 65 -1.82 12.66 16.83
CA THR A 65 -3.09 12.16 16.30
C THR A 65 -3.59 13.09 15.20
N ASN A 66 -4.76 12.80 14.59
CA ASN A 66 -5.42 13.75 13.68
C ASN A 66 -4.53 14.24 12.51
N ILE A 67 -3.56 13.43 12.07
CA ILE A 67 -2.56 13.80 11.04
C ILE A 67 -3.25 14.29 9.75
N LYS A 68 -4.36 13.64 9.38
CA LYS A 68 -5.16 13.99 8.20
C LYS A 68 -5.76 15.41 8.26
N ARG A 69 -5.97 15.99 9.45
CA ARG A 69 -6.60 17.30 9.63
C ARG A 69 -5.73 18.46 9.17
N TYR A 70 -4.42 18.32 9.34
CA TYR A 70 -3.48 19.46 9.27
C TYR A 70 -2.59 19.44 8.03
N ILE A 71 -2.54 18.33 7.31
CA ILE A 71 -1.77 18.20 6.06
C ILE A 71 -2.16 19.29 5.06
N GLY A 72 -1.18 20.07 4.60
CA GLY A 72 -1.37 21.15 3.62
C GLY A 72 -2.24 22.32 4.09
N LYS A 73 -2.51 22.45 5.40
CA LYS A 73 -3.26 23.58 5.98
C LYS A 73 -2.34 24.71 6.42
N GLU A 74 -2.84 25.94 6.32
CA GLU A 74 -2.16 27.12 6.84
C GLU A 74 -2.29 27.18 8.36
N PHE A 75 -1.20 27.53 9.05
CA PHE A 75 -1.18 27.59 10.49
C PHE A 75 -2.16 28.65 11.02
N ASN A 76 -2.24 29.81 10.36
CA ASN A 76 -3.03 30.95 10.82
C ASN A 76 -4.51 30.91 10.37
N ASP A 77 -4.97 29.83 9.73
CA ASP A 77 -6.39 29.65 9.42
C ASP A 77 -7.23 29.58 10.71
N GLU A 78 -8.39 30.27 10.73
CA GLU A 78 -9.20 30.40 11.94
C GLU A 78 -9.76 29.05 12.41
N GLN A 79 -10.15 28.18 11.48
CA GLN A 79 -10.68 26.85 11.80
C GLN A 79 -9.56 25.94 12.30
N VAL A 80 -8.38 25.99 11.68
CA VAL A 80 -7.19 25.28 12.15
C VAL A 80 -6.84 25.71 13.57
N GLN A 81 -6.73 27.01 13.85
CA GLN A 81 -6.42 27.53 15.19
C GLN A 81 -7.45 27.12 16.26
N LYS A 82 -8.73 26.96 15.90
CA LYS A 82 -9.74 26.42 16.82
C LYS A 82 -9.45 24.96 17.18
N GLU A 83 -9.06 24.15 16.21
CA GLU A 83 -8.79 22.73 16.43
C GLU A 83 -7.48 22.47 17.16
N LEU A 84 -6.42 23.24 16.88
CA LEU A 84 -5.14 23.10 17.56
C LEU A 84 -5.27 23.27 19.09
N LYS A 85 -6.26 24.03 19.57
CA LYS A 85 -6.52 24.22 21.01
C LYS A 85 -7.02 22.96 21.71
N SER A 86 -7.64 22.03 20.99
CA SER A 86 -8.13 20.76 21.54
C SER A 86 -7.08 19.65 21.53
N GLU A 87 -5.95 19.85 20.86
CA GLU A 87 -4.92 18.84 20.70
C GLU A 87 -4.00 18.74 21.92
N MET A 88 -3.41 17.56 22.09
CA MET A 88 -2.69 17.22 23.33
C MET A 88 -1.17 17.39 23.23
N TYR A 89 -0.67 17.62 22.02
CA TYR A 89 0.72 17.84 21.62
C TYR A 89 0.90 19.27 21.07
N SER A 90 2.15 19.64 20.79
CA SER A 90 2.52 21.01 20.42
C SER A 90 2.62 21.19 18.91
N PHE A 91 2.30 22.40 18.46
CA PHE A 91 2.37 22.82 17.06
C PHE A 91 3.17 24.10 16.93
N LYS A 92 3.69 24.34 15.73
CA LYS A 92 4.28 25.62 15.37
C LYS A 92 3.95 26.01 13.94
N GLU A 93 4.05 27.31 13.66
CA GLU A 93 4.10 27.82 12.30
C GLU A 93 5.46 27.49 11.69
N LEU A 94 5.45 26.84 10.53
CA LEU A 94 6.65 26.59 9.75
C LEU A 94 7.03 27.83 8.91
N PRO A 95 8.28 27.94 8.41
CA PRO A 95 8.71 29.09 7.61
C PRO A 95 7.85 29.35 6.36
N ASN A 96 7.21 28.31 5.83
CA ASN A 96 6.29 28.38 4.69
C ASN A 96 4.83 28.72 5.08
N GLY A 97 4.56 29.00 6.36
CA GLY A 97 3.24 29.32 6.90
C GLY A 97 2.30 28.14 7.16
N THR A 98 2.77 26.89 6.96
CA THR A 98 1.95 25.69 7.22
C THR A 98 2.12 25.18 8.65
N VAL A 99 1.26 24.23 9.02
CA VAL A 99 1.29 23.58 10.34
C VAL A 99 2.49 22.63 10.46
N GLY A 100 3.31 22.83 11.48
CA GLY A 100 4.34 21.89 11.93
C GLY A 100 4.07 21.34 13.32
N TYR A 101 4.72 20.24 13.65
CA TYR A 101 4.60 19.56 14.94
C TYR A 101 5.90 19.64 15.73
N ASP A 102 5.82 20.01 17.00
CA ASP A 102 6.95 20.03 17.93
C ASP A 102 6.86 18.87 18.91
N VAL A 103 7.89 18.03 18.94
CA VAL A 103 7.95 16.80 19.73
C VAL A 103 9.34 16.63 20.35
N ASN A 104 9.37 16.02 21.54
CA ASN A 104 10.60 15.51 22.10
C ASN A 104 10.86 14.11 21.54
N TYR A 105 11.92 13.97 20.74
CA TYR A 105 12.35 12.73 20.11
C TYR A 105 13.83 12.49 20.43
N LEU A 106 14.19 11.28 20.85
CA LEU A 106 15.57 10.95 21.28
C LEU A 106 16.13 11.89 22.36
N ASN A 107 15.26 12.40 23.24
CA ASN A 107 15.56 13.37 24.28
C ASN A 107 15.95 14.77 23.78
N GLU A 108 15.70 15.07 22.50
CA GLU A 108 15.94 16.36 21.88
C GLU A 108 14.63 16.95 21.33
N GLN A 109 14.54 18.27 21.23
CA GLN A 109 13.40 18.92 20.61
C GLN A 109 13.52 18.89 19.09
N HIS A 110 12.52 18.32 18.44
CA HIS A 110 12.43 18.23 16.99
C HIS A 110 11.15 18.90 16.49
N SER A 111 11.25 19.50 15.31
CA SER A 111 10.11 20.01 14.57
C SER A 111 9.95 19.24 13.28
N PHE A 112 8.77 18.71 13.02
CA PHE A 112 8.46 17.98 11.79
C PHE A 112 7.37 18.69 10.98
N THR A 113 7.47 18.59 9.66
CA THR A 113 6.40 19.04 8.75
C THR A 113 5.24 18.06 8.77
N SER A 114 4.06 18.54 8.35
CA SER A 114 2.89 17.67 8.22
C SER A 114 3.09 16.53 7.21
N GLU A 115 3.82 16.83 6.15
CA GLU A 115 4.24 15.95 5.08
C GLU A 115 5.20 14.89 5.60
N SER A 116 6.19 15.28 6.43
CA SER A 116 7.10 14.34 7.07
C SER A 116 6.37 13.36 7.96
N VAL A 117 5.49 13.82 8.86
CA VAL A 117 4.74 12.95 9.78
C VAL A 117 3.81 11.99 9.01
N LEU A 118 3.12 12.48 7.98
CA LEU A 118 2.32 11.62 7.10
C LEU A 118 3.20 10.62 6.34
N GLY A 119 4.39 11.02 5.92
CA GLY A 119 5.41 10.15 5.32
C GLY A 119 5.85 9.01 6.24
N MET A 120 6.02 9.27 7.55
CA MET A 120 6.30 8.22 8.55
C MET A 120 5.17 7.19 8.59
N LEU A 121 3.92 7.66 8.62
CA LEU A 121 2.74 6.78 8.60
C LEU A 121 2.65 5.97 7.30
N PHE A 122 2.89 6.60 6.15
CA PHE A 122 2.95 5.89 4.86
C PHE A 122 4.10 4.87 4.82
N GLY A 123 5.25 5.17 5.42
CA GLY A 123 6.35 4.21 5.60
C GLY A 123 5.93 3.00 6.44
N LYS A 124 5.10 3.19 7.47
CA LYS A 124 4.49 2.09 8.25
C LYS A 124 3.51 1.26 7.41
N LEU A 125 2.64 1.89 6.62
CA LEU A 125 1.71 1.15 5.72
C LEU A 125 2.47 0.38 4.64
N LYS A 126 3.53 0.97 4.08
CA LYS A 126 4.45 0.31 3.15
C LYS A 126 5.07 -0.94 3.77
N ARG A 127 5.72 -0.83 4.94
CA ARG A 127 6.32 -1.99 5.64
C ARG A 127 5.31 -3.09 5.94
N THR A 128 4.10 -2.71 6.37
CA THR A 128 3.00 -3.66 6.61
C THR A 128 2.62 -4.41 5.34
N THR A 129 2.58 -3.71 4.20
CA THR A 129 2.30 -4.31 2.90
C THR A 129 3.44 -5.23 2.45
N GLU A 130 4.70 -4.79 2.59
CA GLU A 130 5.90 -5.56 2.23
C GLU A 130 6.01 -6.85 3.02
N ALA A 131 5.69 -6.83 4.32
CA ALA A 131 5.65 -8.01 5.16
C ALA A 131 4.57 -9.02 4.69
N PHE A 132 3.44 -8.55 4.17
CA PHE A 132 2.38 -9.42 3.65
C PHE A 132 2.74 -10.01 2.29
N VAL A 133 3.29 -9.21 1.37
CA VAL A 133 3.58 -9.65 -0.02
C VAL A 133 4.98 -10.26 -0.19
N ASN A 134 5.84 -10.18 0.83
CA ASN A 134 7.23 -10.65 0.81
C ASN A 134 8.05 -10.08 -0.36
N THR A 135 7.83 -8.82 -0.73
CA THR A 135 8.53 -8.14 -1.84
C THR A 135 8.44 -6.62 -1.63
N PRO A 136 9.43 -5.82 -2.08
CA PRO A 136 9.36 -4.36 -1.99
C PRO A 136 8.13 -3.75 -2.66
N VAL A 137 7.54 -2.75 -2.02
CA VAL A 137 6.36 -2.01 -2.49
C VAL A 137 6.78 -0.60 -2.87
N ARG A 138 6.47 -0.19 -4.10
CA ARG A 138 6.80 1.13 -4.63
C ARG A 138 5.58 1.90 -5.09
N ASP A 139 4.77 1.30 -5.94
CA ASP A 139 3.64 1.99 -6.56
C ASP A 139 2.35 1.79 -5.75
N VAL A 140 1.62 2.87 -5.52
CA VAL A 140 0.39 2.85 -4.71
C VAL A 140 -0.64 3.87 -5.22
N VAL A 141 -1.92 3.55 -5.07
CA VAL A 141 -3.00 4.54 -5.15
C VAL A 141 -3.48 4.87 -3.76
N ILE A 142 -3.67 6.15 -3.47
CA ILE A 142 -4.10 6.61 -2.14
C ILE A 142 -5.41 7.40 -2.29
N SER A 143 -6.36 7.15 -1.39
CA SER A 143 -7.60 7.93 -1.32
C SER A 143 -7.36 9.30 -0.70
N VAL A 144 -8.07 10.33 -1.16
CA VAL A 144 -8.14 11.65 -0.53
C VAL A 144 -9.58 12.12 -0.46
N PRO A 145 -9.96 12.94 0.53
CA PRO A 145 -11.30 13.53 0.57
C PRO A 145 -11.60 14.35 -0.67
N VAL A 146 -12.84 14.23 -1.16
CA VAL A 146 -13.28 14.85 -2.42
C VAL A 146 -13.09 16.37 -2.46
N MET A 147 -13.25 17.08 -1.34
CA MET A 147 -13.07 18.55 -1.25
C MET A 147 -11.64 18.97 -0.88
N TRP A 148 -10.64 18.08 -0.93
CA TRP A 148 -9.26 18.50 -0.71
C TRP A 148 -8.72 19.32 -1.86
N ASN A 149 -8.07 20.43 -1.50
CA ASN A 149 -7.53 21.41 -2.43
C ASN A 149 -6.16 20.99 -3.01
N ASP A 150 -5.62 21.84 -3.88
CA ASP A 150 -4.35 21.61 -4.57
C ASP A 150 -3.17 21.44 -3.59
N PHE A 151 -3.12 22.25 -2.53
CA PHE A 151 -2.03 22.20 -1.53
C PHE A 151 -2.04 20.89 -0.75
N GLN A 152 -3.22 20.46 -0.29
CA GLN A 152 -3.36 19.21 0.46
C GLN A 152 -3.00 18.00 -0.41
N ARG A 153 -3.41 17.99 -1.69
CA ARG A 153 -3.06 16.92 -2.64
C ARG A 153 -1.56 16.86 -2.89
N ARG A 154 -0.89 18.01 -3.08
CA ARG A 154 0.58 18.06 -3.21
C ARG A 154 1.29 17.56 -1.96
N ALA A 155 0.86 18.00 -0.78
CA ALA A 155 1.42 17.58 0.49
C ALA A 155 1.34 16.05 0.69
N VAL A 156 0.27 15.39 0.22
CA VAL A 156 0.19 13.91 0.21
C VAL A 156 1.18 13.29 -0.78
N LEU A 157 1.37 13.88 -1.95
CA LEU A 157 2.38 13.41 -2.92
C LEU A 157 3.79 13.51 -2.32
N ASP A 158 4.09 14.62 -1.67
CA ASP A 158 5.38 14.85 -0.99
C ASP A 158 5.57 13.84 0.15
N ALA A 159 4.54 13.58 0.97
CA ALA A 159 4.56 12.51 1.98
C ALA A 159 4.82 11.12 1.36
N GLY A 160 4.28 10.85 0.18
CA GLY A 160 4.56 9.63 -0.59
C GLY A 160 6.04 9.52 -0.97
N VAL A 161 6.62 10.60 -1.48
CA VAL A 161 8.06 10.67 -1.82
C VAL A 161 8.93 10.43 -0.58
N ILE A 162 8.59 11.07 0.55
CA ILE A 162 9.27 10.88 1.85
C ILE A 162 9.24 9.40 2.28
N ALA A 163 8.10 8.73 2.11
CA ALA A 163 7.95 7.30 2.43
C ALA A 163 8.63 6.35 1.42
N GLY A 164 9.23 6.87 0.35
CA GLY A 164 9.77 6.08 -0.75
C GLY A 164 8.69 5.32 -1.53
N LEU A 165 7.52 5.95 -1.69
CA LEU A 165 6.39 5.48 -2.48
C LEU A 165 6.20 6.38 -3.72
N ASN A 166 5.87 5.75 -4.83
CA ASN A 166 5.36 6.41 -6.02
C ASN A 166 3.83 6.35 -5.98
N ILE A 167 3.20 7.47 -5.62
CA ILE A 167 1.74 7.57 -5.64
C ILE A 167 1.32 7.73 -7.10
N VAL A 168 0.91 6.63 -7.74
CA VAL A 168 0.55 6.62 -9.16
C VAL A 168 -0.77 7.36 -9.42
N ARG A 169 -1.64 7.47 -8.41
CA ARG A 169 -2.85 8.30 -8.47
C ARG A 169 -3.35 8.64 -7.07
N LEU A 170 -3.81 9.88 -6.91
CA LEU A 170 -4.70 10.24 -5.81
C LEU A 170 -6.13 10.10 -6.32
N VAL A 171 -6.97 9.35 -5.61
CA VAL A 171 -8.37 9.13 -5.98
C VAL A 171 -9.27 9.70 -4.90
N ASN A 172 -10.41 10.29 -5.29
CA ASN A 172 -11.38 10.73 -4.29
C ASN A 172 -11.94 9.50 -3.55
N ASP A 173 -12.08 9.59 -2.22
CA ASP A 173 -12.63 8.55 -1.35
C ASP A 173 -13.98 7.99 -1.85
N THR A 174 -14.90 8.87 -2.22
CA THR A 174 -16.21 8.53 -2.77
C THR A 174 -16.12 7.90 -4.17
N THR A 175 -15.18 8.33 -5.02
CA THR A 175 -14.90 7.72 -6.33
C THR A 175 -14.31 6.32 -6.17
N ALA A 176 -13.41 6.12 -5.21
CA ALA A 176 -12.86 4.80 -4.90
C ALA A 176 -13.96 3.85 -4.40
N THR A 177 -14.84 4.34 -3.52
CA THR A 177 -16.03 3.60 -3.06
C THR A 177 -16.93 3.20 -4.24
N ALA A 178 -17.24 4.16 -5.12
CA ALA A 178 -18.05 3.92 -6.31
C ALA A 178 -17.40 2.92 -7.27
N LEU A 179 -16.07 2.94 -7.42
CA LEU A 179 -15.33 1.95 -8.22
C LEU A 179 -15.42 0.55 -7.59
N SER A 180 -15.21 0.44 -6.28
CA SER A 180 -15.34 -0.83 -5.55
C SER A 180 -16.77 -1.39 -5.61
N TYR A 181 -17.78 -0.54 -5.78
CA TYR A 181 -19.15 -0.94 -5.99
C TYR A 181 -19.41 -1.39 -7.43
N GLY A 182 -19.03 -0.55 -8.40
CA GLY A 182 -19.47 -0.67 -9.78
C GLY A 182 -18.73 -1.76 -10.57
N ILE A 183 -17.45 -2.02 -10.27
CA ILE A 183 -16.66 -2.94 -11.12
C ILE A 183 -17.16 -4.39 -11.08
N TYR A 184 -17.86 -4.78 -10.02
CA TYR A 184 -18.39 -6.13 -9.82
C TYR A 184 -19.86 -6.28 -10.25
N LYS A 185 -20.50 -5.18 -10.70
CA LYS A 185 -21.91 -5.17 -11.08
C LYS A 185 -22.07 -5.04 -12.58
N GLU A 186 -23.12 -5.68 -13.09
CA GLU A 186 -23.53 -5.54 -14.48
C GLU A 186 -24.53 -4.39 -14.61
N PHE A 187 -24.27 -3.48 -15.55
CA PHE A 187 -25.11 -2.32 -15.82
C PHE A 187 -25.52 -2.31 -17.29
N SER A 188 -26.65 -1.65 -17.59
CA SER A 188 -27.12 -1.47 -18.96
C SER A 188 -26.18 -0.56 -19.77
N GLU A 189 -26.10 -0.81 -21.08
CA GLU A 189 -25.41 0.08 -22.01
C GLU A 189 -26.22 1.36 -22.27
N THR A 190 -27.56 1.25 -22.29
CA THR A 190 -28.47 2.33 -22.68
C THR A 190 -29.04 3.07 -21.48
N GLU A 191 -29.41 2.34 -20.43
CA GLU A 191 -30.11 2.89 -19.26
C GLU A 191 -29.12 3.15 -18.12
N PRO A 192 -28.89 4.42 -17.73
CA PRO A 192 -28.02 4.73 -16.61
C PRO A 192 -28.64 4.31 -15.27
N THR A 193 -27.80 3.80 -14.36
CA THR A 193 -28.18 3.54 -12.97
C THR A 193 -27.54 4.58 -12.06
N ASN A 194 -28.33 5.38 -11.36
CA ASN A 194 -27.81 6.36 -10.40
C ASN A 194 -27.73 5.74 -9.00
N VAL A 195 -26.63 5.99 -8.29
CA VAL A 195 -26.41 5.53 -6.91
C VAL A 195 -25.89 6.69 -6.10
N LEU A 196 -26.42 6.86 -4.89
CA LEU A 196 -25.97 7.86 -3.93
C LEU A 196 -25.05 7.18 -2.91
N PHE A 197 -23.80 7.62 -2.81
CA PHE A 197 -22.86 7.15 -1.80
C PHE A 197 -22.76 8.16 -0.67
N VAL A 198 -22.93 7.71 0.57
CA VAL A 198 -22.80 8.54 1.78
C VAL A 198 -21.72 7.94 2.68
N ASP A 199 -20.60 8.62 2.79
CA ASP A 199 -19.47 8.28 3.67
C ASP A 199 -19.48 9.16 4.92
N VAL A 200 -19.66 8.56 6.09
CA VAL A 200 -19.51 9.26 7.37
C VAL A 200 -18.39 8.61 8.17
N GLY A 201 -17.24 9.29 8.18
CA GLY A 201 -16.04 8.85 8.87
C GLY A 201 -15.99 9.30 10.32
N ASP A 202 -14.76 9.38 10.82
CA ASP A 202 -14.46 9.93 12.14
C ASP A 202 -14.60 11.46 12.15
N ALA A 203 -13.86 12.15 11.29
CA ALA A 203 -13.82 13.61 11.27
C ALA A 203 -14.69 14.27 10.19
N SER A 204 -14.98 13.57 9.08
CA SER A 204 -15.59 14.14 7.89
C SER A 204 -16.78 13.34 7.36
N THR A 205 -17.62 14.01 6.59
CA THR A 205 -18.76 13.43 5.86
C THR A 205 -18.62 13.78 4.39
N SER A 206 -18.65 12.79 3.50
CA SER A 206 -18.54 12.95 2.05
C SER A 206 -19.73 12.26 1.36
N VAL A 207 -20.34 12.93 0.39
CA VAL A 207 -21.48 12.40 -0.37
C VAL A 207 -21.20 12.55 -1.86
N SER A 208 -21.51 11.51 -2.63
CA SER A 208 -21.36 11.52 -4.09
C SER A 208 -22.56 10.87 -4.77
N ALA A 209 -23.17 11.59 -5.71
CA ALA A 209 -24.12 11.04 -6.65
C ALA A 209 -23.36 10.54 -7.88
N VAL A 210 -23.46 9.26 -8.18
CA VAL A 210 -22.72 8.61 -9.27
C VAL A 210 -23.68 7.92 -10.22
N GLN A 211 -23.44 8.09 -11.51
CA GLN A 211 -24.15 7.40 -12.57
C GLN A 211 -23.28 6.28 -13.14
N PHE A 212 -23.83 5.07 -13.19
CA PHE A 212 -23.20 3.89 -13.79
C PHE A 212 -23.84 3.54 -15.13
N LYS A 213 -23.01 3.09 -16.06
CA LYS A 213 -23.37 2.37 -17.30
C LYS A 213 -22.39 1.22 -17.48
N LYS A 214 -22.63 0.32 -18.43
CA LYS A 214 -21.72 -0.80 -18.70
C LYS A 214 -20.26 -0.32 -18.83
N GLY A 215 -19.41 -0.82 -17.95
CA GLY A 215 -17.97 -0.53 -17.94
C GLY A 215 -17.60 0.94 -17.66
N GLN A 216 -18.47 1.75 -17.05
CA GLN A 216 -18.12 3.12 -16.69
C GLN A 216 -18.90 3.68 -15.50
N LEU A 217 -18.25 4.59 -14.76
CA LEU A 217 -18.89 5.45 -13.78
C LEU A 217 -18.66 6.92 -14.12
N LYS A 218 -19.63 7.76 -13.77
CA LYS A 218 -19.56 9.22 -13.87
C LYS A 218 -20.05 9.86 -12.60
N THR A 219 -19.20 10.65 -11.96
CA THR A 219 -19.60 11.52 -10.85
C THR A 219 -20.51 12.63 -11.37
N LEU A 220 -21.70 12.77 -10.77
CA LEU A 220 -22.68 13.79 -11.13
C LEU A 220 -22.53 15.04 -10.26
N ALA A 221 -22.41 14.84 -8.94
CA ALA A 221 -22.17 15.90 -7.98
C ALA A 221 -21.60 15.29 -6.69
N THR A 222 -20.81 16.10 -5.99
CA THR A 222 -20.20 15.74 -4.71
C THR A 222 -20.38 16.87 -3.71
N SER A 223 -20.49 16.53 -2.43
CA SER A 223 -20.42 17.50 -1.34
C SER A 223 -19.76 16.83 -0.15
N SER A 224 -18.96 17.58 0.60
CA SER A 224 -18.42 17.09 1.86
C SER A 224 -18.31 18.21 2.88
N ASP A 225 -18.22 17.82 4.13
CA ASP A 225 -17.80 18.69 5.22
C ASP A 225 -16.64 18.00 5.95
N GLU A 226 -15.49 18.67 5.95
CA GLU A 226 -14.28 18.10 6.54
C GLU A 226 -14.36 18.07 8.06
N ASN A 227 -15.16 18.93 8.71
CA ASN A 227 -15.20 19.08 10.17
C ASN A 227 -16.33 18.29 10.84
N VAL A 228 -17.22 17.71 10.04
CA VAL A 228 -18.44 17.03 10.48
C VAL A 228 -18.33 15.53 10.26
N GLY A 229 -18.19 14.77 11.34
CA GLY A 229 -18.14 13.30 11.32
C GLY A 229 -18.57 12.71 12.66
N SER A 230 -18.42 11.40 12.83
CA SER A 230 -18.88 10.70 14.04
C SER A 230 -18.10 11.01 15.32
N ARG A 231 -17.00 11.78 15.24
CA ARG A 231 -16.31 12.35 16.40
C ARG A 231 -17.17 13.37 17.15
N LEU A 232 -18.09 14.06 16.47
CA LEU A 232 -19.00 15.02 17.10
C LEU A 232 -19.87 14.34 18.18
N PHE A 233 -20.30 13.11 17.91
CA PHE A 233 -21.04 12.31 18.89
C PHE A 233 -20.20 11.98 20.13
N GLU A 234 -18.89 11.74 19.94
CA GLU A 234 -17.95 11.52 21.05
C GLU A 234 -17.77 12.81 21.85
N ASP A 235 -17.61 13.96 21.20
CA ASP A 235 -17.53 15.27 21.87
C ASP A 235 -18.77 15.59 22.70
N SER A 236 -19.97 15.32 22.17
CA SER A 236 -21.24 15.51 22.85
C SER A 236 -21.37 14.61 24.09
N LEU A 237 -20.93 13.35 24.01
CA LEU A 237 -20.85 12.44 25.16
C LEU A 237 -19.82 12.90 26.20
N VAL A 238 -18.63 13.33 25.77
CA VAL A 238 -17.57 13.82 26.67
C VAL A 238 -18.05 15.04 27.43
N LYS A 239 -18.69 16.02 26.77
CA LYS A 239 -19.27 17.19 27.42
C LYS A 239 -20.33 16.81 28.46
N HIS A 240 -21.20 15.85 28.12
CA HIS A 240 -22.22 15.36 29.03
C HIS A 240 -21.61 14.73 30.29
N PHE A 241 -20.74 13.74 30.14
CA PHE A 241 -20.13 13.05 31.27
C PHE A 241 -19.15 13.92 32.05
N ALA A 242 -18.43 14.83 31.40
CA ALA A 242 -17.57 15.79 32.09
C ALA A 242 -18.40 16.68 33.05
N LYS A 243 -19.55 17.18 32.59
CA LYS A 243 -20.48 17.95 33.43
C LYS A 243 -21.07 17.11 34.55
N GLU A 244 -21.46 15.86 34.26
CA GLU A 244 -21.96 14.94 35.29
C GLU A 244 -20.88 14.70 36.35
N PHE A 245 -19.65 14.40 35.95
CA PHE A 245 -18.56 14.08 36.86
C PHE A 245 -18.09 15.28 37.68
N GLN A 246 -18.11 16.48 37.11
CA GLN A 246 -17.91 17.71 37.87
C GLN A 246 -18.98 17.91 38.94
N THR A 247 -20.23 17.54 38.65
CA THR A 247 -21.33 17.67 39.60
C THR A 247 -21.28 16.61 40.69
N LYS A 248 -21.13 15.34 40.29
CA LYS A 248 -21.25 14.13 41.12
C LYS A 248 -19.98 13.79 41.88
N TYR A 249 -18.82 13.89 41.22
CA TYR A 249 -17.52 13.50 41.75
C TYR A 249 -16.60 14.68 42.06
N LYS A 250 -17.01 15.92 41.72
CA LYS A 250 -16.24 17.16 41.95
C LYS A 250 -14.90 17.23 41.21
N ILE A 251 -14.73 16.44 40.15
CA ILE A 251 -13.53 16.45 39.30
C ILE A 251 -13.78 17.22 38.00
N ASN A 252 -12.81 18.02 37.55
CA ASN A 252 -12.84 18.69 36.26
C ASN A 252 -11.87 18.02 35.27
N VAL A 253 -12.39 17.11 34.45
CA VAL A 253 -11.57 16.34 33.49
C VAL A 253 -10.87 17.20 32.44
N PHE A 254 -11.35 18.42 32.15
CA PHE A 254 -10.73 19.31 31.18
C PHE A 254 -9.40 19.91 31.67
N GLU A 255 -9.14 19.89 32.98
CA GLU A 255 -7.88 20.35 33.56
C GLU A 255 -6.77 19.29 33.48
N ASN A 256 -7.12 18.03 33.15
CA ASN A 256 -6.17 16.93 33.08
C ASN A 256 -6.25 16.19 31.73
N LYS A 257 -5.24 16.42 30.87
CA LYS A 257 -5.15 15.81 29.53
C LYS A 257 -5.26 14.27 29.56
N LYS A 258 -4.66 13.59 30.55
CA LYS A 258 -4.74 12.13 30.69
C LYS A 258 -6.16 11.68 31.01
N ALA A 259 -6.83 12.35 31.95
CA ALA A 259 -8.21 12.06 32.31
C ALA A 259 -9.15 12.29 31.10
N LEU A 260 -8.97 13.40 30.39
CA LEU A 260 -9.76 13.72 29.21
C LEU A 260 -9.63 12.66 28.10
N ILE A 261 -8.42 12.23 27.75
CA ILE A 261 -8.23 11.17 26.74
C ILE A 261 -8.88 9.85 27.19
N ARG A 262 -8.75 9.48 28.47
CA ARG A 262 -9.41 8.27 29.02
C ARG A 262 -10.93 8.37 28.93
N LEU A 263 -11.49 9.56 29.16
CA LEU A 263 -12.91 9.83 28.97
C LEU A 263 -13.33 9.71 27.50
N TYR A 264 -12.55 10.27 26.56
CA TYR A 264 -12.78 10.09 25.12
C TYR A 264 -12.81 8.62 24.72
N VAL A 265 -11.81 7.83 25.14
CA VAL A 265 -11.75 6.38 24.87
C VAL A 265 -12.98 5.64 25.43
N ALA A 266 -13.43 6.02 26.63
CA ALA A 266 -14.65 5.45 27.21
C ALA A 266 -15.92 5.88 26.47
N CYS A 267 -16.02 7.14 26.06
CA CYS A 267 -17.15 7.67 25.28
C CYS A 267 -17.24 7.04 23.89
N GLU A 268 -16.11 6.74 23.25
CA GLU A 268 -16.10 5.97 22.00
C GLU A 268 -16.74 4.58 22.20
N LYS A 269 -16.40 3.88 23.30
CA LYS A 269 -17.00 2.58 23.63
C LYS A 269 -18.51 2.71 23.87
N VAL A 270 -18.93 3.73 24.63
CA VAL A 270 -20.34 4.05 24.88
C VAL A 270 -21.08 4.29 23.56
N LYS A 271 -20.54 5.13 22.66
CA LYS A 271 -21.10 5.40 21.32
C LYS A 271 -21.33 4.11 20.52
N LYS A 272 -20.34 3.21 20.53
CA LYS A 272 -20.42 1.92 19.84
C LYS A 272 -21.49 1.02 20.46
N ILE A 273 -21.56 0.93 21.79
CA ILE A 273 -22.58 0.13 22.50
C ILE A 273 -23.98 0.65 22.18
N LEU A 274 -24.21 1.97 22.20
CA LEU A 274 -25.51 2.59 21.91
C LEU A 274 -25.96 2.39 20.46
N SER A 275 -25.04 2.11 19.53
CA SER A 275 -25.37 1.76 18.14
C SER A 275 -26.08 0.41 18.03
N SER A 276 -26.04 -0.44 19.06
CA SER A 276 -26.73 -1.75 19.08
C SER A 276 -27.68 -1.90 20.27
N ASN A 277 -27.40 -1.27 21.40
CA ASN A 277 -28.16 -1.39 22.65
C ASN A 277 -28.90 -0.09 23.00
N ASN A 278 -29.97 -0.20 23.80
CA ASN A 278 -30.76 0.95 24.23
C ASN A 278 -30.12 1.73 25.39
N GLU A 279 -29.11 1.18 26.05
CA GLU A 279 -28.37 1.83 27.12
C GLU A 279 -26.91 1.38 27.10
N ALA A 280 -26.04 2.18 27.70
CA ALA A 280 -24.62 1.88 27.80
C ALA A 280 -24.06 2.36 29.15
N PRO A 281 -23.39 1.47 29.91
CA PRO A 281 -22.66 1.88 31.10
C PRO A 281 -21.33 2.55 30.72
N ILE A 282 -20.89 3.48 31.56
CA ILE A 282 -19.53 4.00 31.55
C ILE A 282 -18.91 3.80 32.93
N SER A 283 -17.75 3.16 32.97
CA SER A 283 -16.97 2.96 34.19
C SER A 283 -15.51 3.23 33.88
N ILE A 284 -14.88 4.14 34.62
CA ILE A 284 -13.46 4.45 34.48
C ILE A 284 -12.85 4.50 35.87
N ASP A 285 -11.95 3.57 36.14
CA ASP A 285 -11.27 3.46 37.43
C ASP A 285 -10.20 4.55 37.56
N SER A 286 -10.09 5.19 38.72
CA SER A 286 -9.11 6.23 39.02
C SER A 286 -8.97 7.26 37.90
N LEU A 287 -10.10 7.82 37.42
CA LEU A 287 -10.11 8.75 36.28
C LEU A 287 -9.24 9.98 36.56
N MET A 288 -9.41 10.55 37.76
CA MET A 288 -8.69 11.70 38.27
C MET A 288 -8.72 11.66 39.81
N GLU A 289 -7.62 12.04 40.46
CA GLU A 289 -7.52 12.09 41.94
C GLU A 289 -7.90 10.76 42.64
N ASP A 290 -7.54 9.62 42.02
CA ASP A 290 -7.89 8.26 42.48
C ASP A 290 -9.39 7.99 42.63
N ILE A 291 -10.24 8.81 41.99
CA ILE A 291 -11.69 8.65 42.00
C ILE A 291 -12.14 7.78 40.83
N ASP A 292 -12.84 6.70 41.15
CA ASP A 292 -13.56 5.88 40.19
C ASP A 292 -14.87 6.57 39.80
N VAL A 293 -15.14 6.66 38.49
CA VAL A 293 -16.41 7.20 37.98
C VAL A 293 -17.26 6.10 37.37
N LYS A 294 -18.56 6.14 37.67
CA LYS A 294 -19.56 5.22 37.14
C LYS A 294 -20.82 5.99 36.77
N SER A 295 -21.30 5.80 35.55
CA SER A 295 -22.57 6.33 35.07
C SER A 295 -23.17 5.40 34.02
N MET A 296 -24.34 5.75 33.52
CA MET A 296 -25.06 5.06 32.46
C MET A 296 -25.85 6.09 31.65
N ILE A 297 -25.95 5.88 30.35
CA ILE A 297 -26.75 6.71 29.47
C ILE A 297 -27.63 5.82 28.60
N ASP A 298 -28.88 6.23 28.40
CA ASP A 298 -29.79 5.58 27.45
C ASP A 298 -29.67 6.21 26.05
N ARG A 299 -30.13 5.46 25.04
CA ARG A 299 -30.07 5.87 23.64
C ARG A 299 -30.92 7.12 23.38
N ALA A 300 -32.05 7.27 24.05
CA ALA A 300 -32.94 8.42 23.86
C ALA A 300 -32.26 9.72 24.31
N THR A 301 -31.59 9.70 25.46
CA THR A 301 -30.80 10.83 25.97
C THR A 301 -29.63 11.11 25.04
N PHE A 302 -28.91 10.07 24.59
CA PHE A 302 -27.84 10.25 23.61
C PHE A 302 -28.33 10.89 22.31
N GLU A 303 -29.45 10.41 21.75
CA GLU A 303 -30.08 10.97 20.55
C GLU A 303 -30.41 12.46 20.71
N GLN A 304 -30.90 12.87 21.88
CA GLN A 304 -31.13 14.28 22.19
C GLN A 304 -29.82 15.10 22.23
N LEU A 305 -28.74 14.54 22.78
CA LEU A 305 -27.44 15.21 22.84
C LEU A 305 -26.85 15.48 21.46
N ILE A 306 -27.08 14.56 20.50
CA ILE A 306 -26.47 14.62 19.17
C ILE A 306 -27.41 15.14 18.07
N GLU A 307 -28.61 15.64 18.39
CA GLU A 307 -29.59 16.06 17.38
C GLU A 307 -29.00 17.10 16.40
N ASN A 308 -28.26 18.09 16.91
CA ASN A 308 -27.58 19.08 16.06
C ASN A 308 -26.47 18.45 15.21
N ASP A 309 -25.68 17.53 15.80
CA ASP A 309 -24.59 16.84 15.10
C ASP A 309 -25.14 15.99 13.94
N LEU A 310 -26.28 15.33 14.16
CA LEU A 310 -27.00 14.57 13.14
C LEU A 310 -27.44 15.48 11.98
N MET A 311 -28.03 16.64 12.29
CA MET A 311 -28.45 17.60 11.26
C MET A 311 -27.28 18.12 10.43
N LEU A 312 -26.12 18.37 11.05
CA LEU A 312 -24.91 18.76 10.33
C LEU A 312 -24.45 17.68 9.33
N ILE A 313 -24.48 16.41 9.74
CA ILE A 313 -24.10 15.27 8.88
C ILE A 313 -25.06 15.13 7.67
N LEU A 314 -26.32 15.56 7.80
CA LEU A 314 -27.29 15.52 6.72
C LEU A 314 -27.12 16.63 5.66
N GLU A 315 -26.43 17.73 5.97
CA GLU A 315 -26.30 18.87 5.06
C GLU A 315 -25.58 18.53 3.73
N PRO A 316 -24.47 17.77 3.72
CA PRO A 316 -23.86 17.31 2.47
C PRO A 316 -24.82 16.51 1.57
N ILE A 317 -25.73 15.71 2.15
CA ILE A 317 -26.73 14.94 1.39
C ILE A 317 -27.68 15.91 0.68
N LYS A 318 -28.22 16.90 1.40
CA LYS A 318 -29.12 17.92 0.84
C LYS A 318 -28.46 18.70 -0.30
N LYS A 319 -27.18 19.06 -0.14
CA LYS A 319 -26.40 19.77 -1.17
C LYS A 319 -26.24 18.95 -2.45
N VAL A 320 -25.99 17.63 -2.35
CA VAL A 320 -25.87 16.75 -3.52
C VAL A 320 -27.22 16.58 -4.24
N LEU A 321 -28.31 16.38 -3.50
CA LEU A 321 -29.65 16.30 -4.09
C LEU A 321 -30.02 17.59 -4.84
N ALA A 322 -29.73 18.76 -4.24
CA ALA A 322 -29.94 20.05 -4.88
C ALA A 322 -29.07 20.25 -6.12
N ALA A 323 -27.77 19.90 -6.06
CA ALA A 323 -26.84 20.06 -7.17
C ALA A 323 -27.16 19.16 -8.37
N THR A 324 -27.68 17.96 -8.11
CA THR A 324 -28.12 17.03 -9.16
C THR A 324 -29.53 17.32 -9.67
N ASN A 325 -30.33 18.09 -8.93
CA ASN A 325 -31.76 18.27 -9.16
C ASN A 325 -32.49 16.92 -9.24
N MET A 326 -32.10 15.97 -8.39
CA MET A 326 -32.68 14.62 -8.32
C MET A 326 -33.39 14.39 -7.00
N THR A 327 -34.50 13.66 -7.04
CA THR A 327 -35.18 13.16 -5.84
C THR A 327 -34.56 11.83 -5.38
N PRO A 328 -34.71 11.45 -4.09
CA PRO A 328 -34.22 10.17 -3.58
C PRO A 328 -34.69 8.93 -4.37
N ASP A 329 -35.89 8.95 -4.95
CA ASP A 329 -36.45 7.84 -5.74
C ASP A 329 -35.75 7.63 -7.09
N GLN A 330 -35.02 8.63 -7.59
CA GLN A 330 -34.28 8.51 -8.85
C GLN A 330 -32.92 7.82 -8.70
N PHE A 331 -32.53 7.51 -7.46
CA PHE A 331 -31.37 6.66 -7.19
C PHE A 331 -31.85 5.21 -7.12
N GLN A 332 -31.17 4.27 -7.77
CA GLN A 332 -31.48 2.85 -7.61
C GLN A 332 -31.17 2.37 -6.19
N SER A 333 -30.10 2.91 -5.60
CA SER A 333 -29.60 2.53 -4.29
C SER A 333 -28.93 3.72 -3.60
N ILE A 334 -29.00 3.74 -2.27
CA ILE A 334 -28.33 4.70 -1.40
C ILE A 334 -27.36 3.89 -0.53
N GLU A 335 -26.09 3.85 -0.91
CA GLU A 335 -25.06 3.05 -0.25
C GLU A 335 -24.37 3.87 0.84
N ILE A 336 -24.31 3.33 2.05
CA ILE A 336 -23.64 3.97 3.19
C ILE A 336 -22.28 3.32 3.47
N THR A 337 -21.27 4.13 3.76
CA THR A 337 -19.91 3.70 4.09
C THR A 337 -19.31 4.58 5.20
N GLY A 338 -18.17 4.18 5.75
CA GLY A 338 -17.54 4.87 6.88
C GLY A 338 -18.10 4.43 8.23
N GLY A 339 -17.22 4.29 9.22
CA GLY A 339 -17.57 3.74 10.54
C GLY A 339 -18.66 4.52 11.30
N GLY A 340 -18.82 5.81 11.01
CA GLY A 340 -19.87 6.66 11.59
C GLY A 340 -21.28 6.24 11.17
N THR A 341 -21.43 5.66 9.97
CA THR A 341 -22.74 5.20 9.48
C THR A 341 -23.28 3.98 10.22
N ARG A 342 -22.49 3.33 11.09
CA ARG A 342 -22.97 2.26 11.98
C ARG A 342 -23.94 2.75 13.05
N SER A 343 -23.96 4.06 13.34
CA SER A 343 -24.92 4.66 14.26
C SER A 343 -26.35 4.49 13.74
N THR A 344 -27.19 3.76 14.49
CA THR A 344 -28.60 3.55 14.14
C THR A 344 -29.40 4.85 14.15
N SER A 345 -29.05 5.79 15.04
CA SER A 345 -29.71 7.09 15.13
C SER A 345 -29.46 7.92 13.87
N LEU A 346 -28.22 7.87 13.35
CA LEU A 346 -27.87 8.49 12.08
C LEU A 346 -28.58 7.82 10.90
N GLN A 347 -28.59 6.48 10.85
CA GLN A 347 -29.33 5.76 9.80
C GLN A 347 -30.82 6.14 9.77
N LYS A 348 -31.48 6.22 10.94
CA LYS A 348 -32.88 6.65 11.03
C LYS A 348 -33.11 8.06 10.47
N LYS A 349 -32.26 9.02 10.86
CA LYS A 349 -32.35 10.40 10.36
C LYS A 349 -32.09 10.50 8.85
N MET A 350 -31.17 9.70 8.32
CA MET A 350 -30.97 9.59 6.87
C MET A 350 -32.20 9.02 6.16
N ILE A 351 -32.81 7.96 6.69
CA ILE A 351 -34.05 7.37 6.14
C ILE A 351 -35.20 8.38 6.19
N GLU A 352 -35.34 9.13 7.30
CA GLU A 352 -36.35 10.19 7.44
C GLU A 352 -36.16 11.29 6.40
N LEU A 353 -34.92 11.75 6.19
CA LEU A 353 -34.59 12.76 5.17
C LEU A 353 -34.87 12.26 3.74
N LEU A 354 -34.50 11.02 3.46
CA LEU A 354 -34.49 10.45 2.10
C LEU A 354 -35.83 9.79 1.72
N GLY A 355 -36.66 9.43 2.70
CA GLY A 355 -37.89 8.67 2.47
C GLY A 355 -37.64 7.26 1.92
N ARG A 356 -36.40 6.74 2.04
CA ARG A 356 -35.97 5.48 1.42
C ARG A 356 -35.01 4.69 2.30
N ASP A 357 -35.00 3.37 2.10
CA ASP A 357 -34.08 2.47 2.78
C ASP A 357 -32.62 2.66 2.33
N LEU A 358 -31.70 2.43 3.27
CA LEU A 358 -30.26 2.48 3.05
C LEU A 358 -29.73 1.10 2.66
N SER A 359 -28.86 1.06 1.66
CA SER A 359 -28.15 -0.14 1.20
C SER A 359 -26.80 -0.29 1.90
N LYS A 360 -26.43 -1.55 2.15
CA LYS A 360 -25.20 -1.96 2.85
C LYS A 360 -24.47 -3.03 2.05
N THR A 361 -24.49 -2.93 0.71
CA THR A 361 -23.91 -3.98 -0.15
C THR A 361 -22.39 -3.88 -0.23
N ILE A 362 -21.83 -2.76 0.19
CA ILE A 362 -20.39 -2.52 0.33
C ILE A 362 -19.94 -2.67 1.79
N ASN A 363 -18.71 -3.14 1.98
CA ASN A 363 -18.09 -3.13 3.30
C ASN A 363 -17.70 -1.68 3.67
N CYS A 364 -18.34 -1.15 4.71
CA CYS A 364 -18.20 0.25 5.14
C CYS A 364 -16.80 0.69 5.59
N GLU A 365 -15.89 -0.25 5.93
CA GLU A 365 -14.53 0.09 6.38
C GLU A 365 -13.45 -0.25 5.34
N GLU A 366 -13.83 -0.94 4.25
CA GLU A 366 -12.88 -1.50 3.28
C GLU A 366 -13.10 -1.01 1.84
N SER A 367 -14.27 -0.44 1.55
CA SER A 367 -14.67 -0.04 0.20
C SER A 367 -13.68 0.94 -0.45
N VAL A 368 -13.16 1.89 0.33
CA VAL A 368 -12.23 2.92 -0.15
C VAL A 368 -10.89 2.32 -0.55
N CYS A 369 -10.20 1.57 0.33
CA CYS A 369 -8.91 0.97 0.00
C CYS A 369 -9.03 -0.08 -1.12
N ARG A 370 -10.11 -0.85 -1.16
CA ARG A 370 -10.40 -1.76 -2.28
C ARG A 370 -10.53 -1.00 -3.59
N GLY A 371 -11.26 0.11 -3.60
CA GLY A 371 -11.34 1.02 -4.74
C GLY A 371 -9.97 1.55 -5.19
N CYS A 372 -9.12 1.95 -4.24
CA CYS A 372 -7.74 2.35 -4.53
C CYS A 372 -6.94 1.23 -5.19
N ALA A 373 -7.03 -0.01 -4.67
CA ALA A 373 -6.32 -1.15 -5.26
C ALA A 373 -6.84 -1.46 -6.67
N LEU A 374 -8.14 -1.40 -6.91
CA LEU A 374 -8.72 -1.56 -8.25
C LEU A 374 -8.22 -0.46 -9.21
N GLN A 375 -8.18 0.79 -8.75
CA GLN A 375 -7.65 1.90 -9.52
C GLN A 375 -6.15 1.72 -9.83
N CYS A 376 -5.39 1.16 -8.89
CA CYS A 376 -3.98 0.83 -9.08
C CYS A 376 -3.83 -0.29 -10.12
N ALA A 377 -4.71 -1.30 -10.10
CA ALA A 377 -4.73 -2.39 -11.06
C ALA A 377 -4.94 -1.87 -12.49
N MET A 378 -5.88 -0.94 -12.66
CA MET A 378 -6.20 -0.31 -13.94
C MET A 378 -5.05 0.52 -14.53
N LEU A 379 -4.17 1.05 -13.67
CA LEU A 379 -2.99 1.83 -14.07
C LEU A 379 -1.74 0.97 -14.25
N SER A 380 -1.80 -0.31 -13.89
CA SER A 380 -0.65 -1.19 -13.98
C SER A 380 -0.38 -1.59 -15.44
N PRO A 381 0.88 -1.53 -15.90
CA PRO A 381 1.24 -2.05 -17.23
C PRO A 381 1.28 -3.58 -17.28
N VAL A 382 1.29 -4.25 -16.12
CA VAL A 382 1.43 -5.71 -15.99
C VAL A 382 0.10 -6.36 -15.66
N PHE A 383 -0.67 -5.79 -14.73
CA PHE A 383 -1.97 -6.32 -14.35
C PHE A 383 -3.04 -5.92 -15.37
N ARG A 384 -3.63 -6.92 -16.05
CA ARG A 384 -4.76 -6.70 -16.94
C ARG A 384 -6.06 -6.83 -16.18
N VAL A 385 -6.89 -5.79 -16.23
CA VAL A 385 -8.23 -5.77 -15.65
C VAL A 385 -9.28 -5.50 -16.72
N ARG A 386 -10.55 -5.74 -16.39
CA ARG A 386 -11.66 -5.38 -17.28
C ARG A 386 -11.64 -3.87 -17.54
N PRO A 387 -11.81 -3.41 -18.80
CA PRO A 387 -11.90 -1.99 -19.08
C PRO A 387 -13.05 -1.36 -18.29
N PHE A 388 -12.72 -0.32 -17.52
CA PHE A 388 -13.69 0.43 -16.74
C PHE A 388 -13.32 1.92 -16.82
N LEU A 389 -14.21 2.77 -17.30
CA LEU A 389 -13.95 4.21 -17.43
C LEU A 389 -14.42 4.96 -16.18
N ILE A 390 -13.60 5.87 -15.68
CA ILE A 390 -13.88 6.67 -14.48
C ILE A 390 -13.87 8.14 -14.87
N ASN A 391 -15.05 8.76 -14.86
CA ASN A 391 -15.22 10.19 -15.09
C ASN A 391 -15.43 10.89 -13.75
N ASP A 392 -14.34 11.39 -13.19
CA ASP A 392 -14.32 12.15 -11.93
C ASP A 392 -14.25 13.67 -12.21
N THR A 393 -14.52 14.49 -11.20
CA THR A 393 -14.69 15.94 -11.35
C THR A 393 -13.83 16.76 -10.38
N ALA A 394 -13.51 17.99 -10.77
CA ALA A 394 -12.69 18.91 -10.00
C ALA A 394 -13.36 19.34 -8.69
N SER A 395 -12.57 19.37 -7.61
CA SER A 395 -13.04 19.74 -6.28
C SER A 395 -13.36 21.23 -6.14
N HIS A 396 -12.64 22.08 -6.85
CA HIS A 396 -12.74 23.53 -6.72
C HIS A 396 -12.64 24.23 -8.09
N PRO A 397 -13.34 25.36 -8.28
CA PRO A 397 -13.11 26.22 -9.42
C PRO A 397 -11.72 26.85 -9.38
N ILE A 398 -11.11 27.07 -10.55
CA ILE A 398 -9.82 27.72 -10.69
C ILE A 398 -9.96 28.80 -11.77
N SER A 399 -9.60 30.02 -11.38
CA SER A 399 -9.46 31.16 -12.29
C SER A 399 -7.99 31.47 -12.54
N VAL A 400 -7.67 31.95 -13.73
CA VAL A 400 -6.34 32.43 -14.08
C VAL A 400 -6.45 33.89 -14.49
N SER A 401 -5.69 34.72 -13.78
CA SER A 401 -5.63 36.15 -14.02
C SER A 401 -4.29 36.55 -14.61
N PHE A 402 -4.31 37.54 -15.50
CA PHE A 402 -3.13 38.19 -16.06
C PHE A 402 -3.10 39.63 -15.56
N LYS A 403 -1.96 40.09 -15.06
CA LYS A 403 -1.77 41.45 -14.57
C LYS A 403 -0.44 42.03 -15.07
N SER A 404 -0.52 43.19 -15.67
CA SER A 404 0.60 44.04 -16.10
C SER A 404 0.33 45.48 -15.65
N ALA A 405 1.24 46.41 -15.93
CA ALA A 405 1.01 47.82 -15.59
C ALA A 405 -0.15 48.44 -16.41
N SER A 406 -0.39 47.95 -17.63
CA SER A 406 -1.38 48.49 -18.55
C SER A 406 -2.64 47.64 -18.78
N SER A 407 -2.62 46.36 -18.38
CA SER A 407 -3.72 45.41 -18.62
C SER A 407 -3.94 44.48 -17.44
N SER A 408 -5.22 44.19 -17.16
CA SER A 408 -5.67 43.20 -16.18
C SER A 408 -6.82 42.39 -16.79
N GLN A 409 -6.71 41.07 -16.75
CA GLN A 409 -7.72 40.15 -17.27
C GLN A 409 -7.88 38.97 -16.31
N ASN A 410 -9.09 38.41 -16.24
CA ASN A 410 -9.38 37.22 -15.44
C ASN A 410 -10.23 36.25 -16.27
N LEU A 411 -9.85 34.97 -16.25
CA LEU A 411 -10.57 33.89 -16.91
C LEU A 411 -10.89 32.80 -15.88
N GLU A 412 -12.15 32.37 -15.80
CA GLU A 412 -12.47 31.10 -15.15
C GLU A 412 -12.08 29.96 -16.10
N VAL A 413 -11.19 29.07 -15.66
CA VAL A 413 -10.60 28.02 -16.52
C VAL A 413 -11.20 26.66 -16.19
N PHE A 414 -11.36 26.35 -14.91
CA PHE A 414 -11.96 25.11 -14.42
C PHE A 414 -13.07 25.43 -13.44
N ASN A 415 -14.20 24.72 -13.56
CA ASN A 415 -15.28 24.69 -12.58
C ASN A 415 -15.38 23.31 -11.90
N VAL A 416 -16.25 23.15 -10.91
CA VAL A 416 -16.44 21.89 -10.15
C VAL A 416 -16.92 20.70 -10.98
N ASN A 417 -17.39 20.91 -12.22
CA ASN A 417 -17.78 19.84 -13.14
C ASN A 417 -16.66 19.48 -14.13
N SER A 418 -15.50 20.14 -14.05
CA SER A 418 -14.39 19.90 -14.96
C SER A 418 -13.81 18.50 -14.71
N PRO A 419 -13.53 17.72 -15.76
CA PRO A 419 -13.03 16.36 -15.60
C PRO A 419 -11.61 16.30 -15.00
N ILE A 420 -11.36 15.27 -14.19
CA ILE A 420 -10.03 14.90 -13.70
C ILE A 420 -9.64 13.49 -14.23
N PRO A 421 -8.52 13.35 -14.95
CA PRO A 421 -7.67 14.42 -15.48
C PRO A 421 -8.39 15.24 -16.56
N SER A 422 -7.84 16.40 -16.91
CA SER A 422 -8.25 17.12 -18.11
C SER A 422 -7.99 16.26 -19.36
N PRO A 423 -8.99 16.05 -20.24
CA PRO A 423 -8.81 15.27 -21.47
C PRO A 423 -7.74 15.85 -22.40
N LYS A 424 -7.63 17.18 -22.43
CA LYS A 424 -6.61 17.93 -23.17
C LYS A 424 -6.22 19.19 -22.39
N PRO A 425 -4.95 19.61 -22.44
CA PRO A 425 -4.55 20.90 -21.91
C PRO A 425 -5.25 22.06 -22.64
N LEU A 426 -5.70 23.04 -21.87
CA LEU A 426 -6.30 24.28 -22.38
C LEU A 426 -5.19 25.29 -22.68
N ARG A 427 -5.33 26.03 -23.78
CA ARG A 427 -4.43 27.14 -24.13
C ARG A 427 -5.17 28.45 -23.90
N ILE A 428 -4.85 29.13 -22.81
CA ILE A 428 -5.39 30.46 -22.50
C ILE A 428 -4.51 31.52 -23.16
N SER A 429 -5.10 32.63 -23.58
CA SER A 429 -4.42 33.70 -24.31
C SER A 429 -4.84 35.06 -23.78
N PHE A 430 -3.86 35.87 -23.38
CA PHE A 430 -4.05 37.23 -22.87
C PHE A 430 -3.48 38.24 -23.88
N PRO A 431 -4.32 39.06 -24.54
CA PRO A 431 -3.84 40.13 -25.41
C PRO A 431 -2.94 41.12 -24.68
N ILE A 432 -1.82 41.50 -25.29
CA ILE A 432 -0.90 42.51 -24.76
C ILE A 432 -0.60 43.59 -25.81
N SER A 433 -0.41 44.81 -25.35
CA SER A 433 -0.13 45.98 -26.20
C SER A 433 1.24 46.61 -25.94
N LYS A 434 1.90 46.24 -24.83
CA LYS A 434 3.21 46.77 -24.43
C LYS A 434 4.13 45.64 -23.98
N ALA A 435 5.42 45.78 -24.30
CA ALA A 435 6.47 44.91 -23.77
C ALA A 435 6.85 45.39 -22.36
N GLU A 436 6.13 44.88 -21.36
CA GLU A 436 6.31 45.24 -19.96
C GLU A 436 6.21 43.99 -19.06
N PRO A 437 6.77 44.04 -17.84
CA PRO A 437 6.65 42.94 -16.88
C PRO A 437 5.19 42.62 -16.58
N PHE A 438 4.90 41.33 -16.37
CA PHE A 438 3.57 40.87 -16.03
C PHE A 438 3.59 39.64 -15.11
N GLN A 439 2.43 39.37 -14.52
CA GLN A 439 2.18 38.21 -13.68
C GLN A 439 0.96 37.45 -14.22
N ILE A 440 1.05 36.12 -14.19
CA ILE A 440 -0.08 35.23 -14.39
C ILE A 440 -0.33 34.48 -13.08
N THR A 441 -1.49 34.68 -12.48
CA THR A 441 -1.81 34.14 -11.16
C THR A 441 -3.05 33.26 -11.25
N ALA A 442 -2.89 31.99 -10.85
CA ALA A 442 -4.00 31.05 -10.70
C ALA A 442 -4.56 31.16 -9.27
N THR A 443 -5.87 31.34 -9.14
CA THR A 443 -6.56 31.54 -7.86
C THR A 443 -7.77 30.64 -7.73
N SER A 444 -8.10 30.31 -6.49
CA SER A 444 -9.33 29.60 -6.10
C SER A 444 -9.85 30.17 -4.78
N SER A 445 -10.93 29.60 -4.25
CA SER A 445 -11.54 30.01 -2.98
C SER A 445 -10.59 29.91 -1.78
N PHE A 446 -9.58 29.05 -1.88
CA PHE A 446 -8.56 28.81 -0.86
C PHE A 446 -7.24 29.59 -1.11
N GLY A 447 -7.24 30.57 -2.02
CA GLY A 447 -6.12 31.49 -2.24
C GLY A 447 -5.37 31.30 -3.57
N VAL A 448 -4.12 31.76 -3.61
CA VAL A 448 -3.25 31.71 -4.80
C VAL A 448 -2.63 30.31 -4.94
N VAL A 449 -3.05 29.58 -5.98
CA VAL A 449 -2.60 28.21 -6.27
C VAL A 449 -1.17 28.20 -6.81
N SER A 450 -0.91 29.04 -7.82
CA SER A 450 0.41 29.23 -8.41
C SER A 450 0.51 30.60 -9.07
N GLN A 451 1.73 31.10 -9.23
CA GLN A 451 2.02 32.37 -9.88
C GLN A 451 3.25 32.24 -10.78
N ILE A 452 3.14 32.83 -11.96
CA ILE A 452 4.25 33.04 -12.88
C ILE A 452 4.53 34.54 -12.95
N THR A 453 5.79 34.92 -12.78
CA THR A 453 6.26 36.30 -12.96
C THR A 453 7.24 36.36 -14.13
N VAL A 454 6.98 37.25 -15.08
CA VAL A 454 7.86 37.54 -16.21
C VAL A 454 8.37 38.96 -16.08
N ASP A 455 9.67 39.10 -15.82
CA ASP A 455 10.31 40.40 -15.60
C ASP A 455 10.78 41.07 -16.89
N GLN A 456 11.06 40.29 -17.92
CA GLN A 456 11.58 40.80 -19.19
C GLN A 456 10.77 40.26 -20.36
N VAL A 457 10.19 41.18 -21.14
CA VAL A 457 9.46 40.87 -22.37
C VAL A 457 10.18 41.58 -23.51
N ALA A 458 10.61 40.82 -24.51
CA ALA A 458 11.23 41.39 -25.70
C ALA A 458 10.24 42.29 -26.46
N ALA A 459 10.75 43.32 -27.15
CA ALA A 459 9.93 44.15 -28.00
C ALA A 459 9.23 43.31 -29.09
N PHE A 460 7.97 43.62 -29.36
CA PHE A 460 7.13 42.90 -30.32
C PHE A 460 6.29 43.86 -31.17
N THR A 461 5.75 43.35 -32.29
CA THR A 461 4.93 44.13 -33.23
C THR A 461 3.47 44.27 -32.78
N ASN A 462 2.71 45.18 -33.40
CA ASN A 462 1.29 45.37 -33.07
C ASN A 462 0.47 44.08 -33.29
N LYS A 463 -0.37 43.70 -32.31
CA LYS A 463 -1.15 42.44 -32.16
C LYS A 463 -0.37 41.23 -31.65
N SER A 464 -0.07 41.22 -30.35
CA SER A 464 0.54 40.08 -29.66
C SER A 464 -0.32 39.58 -28.49
N SER A 465 -0.13 38.33 -28.12
CA SER A 465 -0.72 37.76 -26.91
C SER A 465 0.25 36.88 -26.14
N ILE A 466 0.03 36.78 -24.83
CA ILE A 466 0.69 35.80 -23.98
C ILE A 466 -0.19 34.56 -23.93
N LYS A 467 0.33 33.42 -24.39
CA LYS A 467 -0.32 32.12 -24.25
C LYS A 467 0.28 31.36 -23.08
N ALA A 468 -0.57 30.67 -22.33
CA ALA A 468 -0.17 29.70 -21.33
C ALA A 468 -0.96 28.40 -21.51
N LYS A 469 -0.33 27.27 -21.22
CA LYS A 469 -0.96 25.95 -21.21
C LYS A 469 -1.35 25.60 -19.78
N VAL A 470 -2.61 25.24 -19.58
CA VAL A 470 -3.16 24.92 -18.26
C VAL A 470 -3.96 23.63 -18.29
N TYR A 471 -3.84 22.80 -17.25
CA TYR A 471 -4.56 21.53 -17.13
C TYR A 471 -4.65 21.04 -15.68
N LEU A 472 -5.63 20.16 -15.41
CA LEU A 472 -5.66 19.32 -14.22
C LEU A 472 -5.05 17.95 -14.55
N ASP A 473 -4.08 17.50 -13.77
CA ASP A 473 -3.45 16.19 -13.95
C ASP A 473 -4.31 15.04 -13.38
N ILE A 474 -3.75 13.82 -13.37
CA ILE A 474 -4.44 12.62 -12.89
C ILE A 474 -4.74 12.63 -11.38
N HIS A 475 -4.08 13.50 -10.61
CA HIS A 475 -4.28 13.69 -9.18
C HIS A 475 -5.30 14.79 -8.87
N GLY A 476 -5.76 15.52 -9.89
CA GLY A 476 -6.60 16.70 -9.75
C GLY A 476 -5.82 17.97 -9.41
N ILE A 477 -4.52 17.98 -9.66
CA ILE A 477 -3.63 19.11 -9.38
C ILE A 477 -3.52 20.01 -10.60
N PHE A 478 -3.56 21.33 -10.37
CA PHE A 478 -3.45 22.33 -11.42
C PHE A 478 -2.00 22.54 -11.86
N HIS A 479 -1.80 22.60 -13.16
CA HIS A 479 -0.53 22.92 -13.81
C HIS A 479 -0.69 24.11 -14.74
N MET A 480 0.32 24.99 -14.74
CA MET A 480 0.45 26.12 -15.65
C MET A 480 1.87 26.16 -16.19
N GLU A 481 2.01 25.96 -17.49
CA GLU A 481 3.29 25.80 -18.18
C GLU A 481 3.27 26.39 -19.59
N GLU A 482 4.40 26.28 -20.31
CA GLU A 482 4.57 26.74 -21.69
C GLU A 482 4.15 28.20 -21.94
N VAL A 483 4.57 29.13 -21.07
CA VAL A 483 4.28 30.55 -21.24
C VAL A 483 5.06 31.11 -22.44
N LYS A 484 4.32 31.56 -23.46
CA LYS A 484 4.86 31.98 -24.75
C LYS A 484 4.29 33.33 -25.18
N LEU A 485 5.14 34.19 -25.73
CA LEU A 485 4.73 35.35 -26.50
C LEU A 485 4.37 34.92 -27.92
N VAL A 486 3.19 35.31 -28.39
CA VAL A 486 2.72 35.01 -29.73
C VAL A 486 2.51 36.31 -30.49
N GLU A 487 3.26 36.47 -31.58
CA GLU A 487 3.27 37.65 -32.42
C GLU A 487 2.62 37.33 -33.78
N GLN A 488 1.78 38.23 -34.28
CA GLN A 488 1.27 38.20 -35.65
C GLN A 488 2.14 39.09 -36.55
N ILE A 489 2.88 38.49 -37.46
CA ILE A 489 3.79 39.20 -38.39
C ILE A 489 3.14 39.20 -39.78
N PRO A 490 3.00 40.36 -40.45
CA PRO A 490 2.60 40.42 -41.85
C PRO A 490 3.60 39.66 -42.74
N GLU A 491 3.11 38.78 -43.62
CA GLU A 491 3.98 38.07 -44.58
C GLU A 491 4.38 39.04 -45.71
N GLU A 492 5.67 39.32 -45.90
CA GLU A 492 6.14 40.07 -47.07
C GLU A 492 6.03 39.17 -48.31
N GLU A 493 5.19 39.53 -49.28
CA GLU A 493 5.18 38.87 -50.59
C GLU A 493 6.51 39.12 -51.31
N PRO A 494 7.12 38.10 -51.95
CA PRO A 494 8.31 38.31 -52.75
C PRO A 494 7.95 39.22 -53.93
N LYS A 495 8.66 40.36 -54.06
CA LYS A 495 8.55 41.25 -55.22
C LYS A 495 8.86 40.47 -56.50
N GLU A 496 7.83 40.10 -57.25
CA GLU A 496 7.99 39.61 -58.62
C GLU A 496 8.70 40.68 -59.46
N ALA A 497 9.71 40.25 -60.22
CA ALA A 497 10.47 41.10 -61.11
C ALA A 497 9.55 41.70 -62.20
N ALA A 498 9.80 42.97 -62.53
CA ALA A 498 9.00 43.77 -63.45
C ALA A 498 8.70 43.05 -64.78
N PRO A 499 7.45 43.08 -65.28
CA PRO A 499 7.15 42.63 -66.64
C PRO A 499 7.62 43.67 -67.67
N ALA A 500 8.20 43.18 -68.77
CA ALA A 500 8.57 43.96 -69.94
C ALA A 500 7.34 44.53 -70.69
N GLU A 501 7.60 45.57 -71.47
CA GLU A 501 6.64 46.48 -72.12
C GLU A 501 5.73 45.89 -73.22
N THR A 502 4.53 46.50 -73.32
CA THR A 502 3.64 46.79 -74.49
C THR A 502 2.79 45.69 -75.18
N PRO A 503 1.66 46.02 -75.86
CA PRO A 503 0.91 47.30 -75.97
C PRO A 503 -0.63 47.20 -75.74
N ALA A 504 -1.31 48.36 -75.79
CA ALA A 504 -2.73 48.64 -75.50
C ALA A 504 -3.72 48.33 -76.68
N PRO A 505 -5.01 48.76 -76.62
CA PRO A 505 -6.16 48.03 -76.06
C PRO A 505 -7.24 47.70 -77.13
N LYS A 506 -8.24 46.88 -76.78
CA LYS A 506 -9.53 46.84 -77.50
C LYS A 506 -10.70 47.00 -76.53
N GLU A 507 -11.57 47.93 -76.88
CA GLU A 507 -12.82 48.29 -76.21
C GLU A 507 -13.85 47.16 -76.31
N GLY A 508 -14.60 46.97 -75.21
CA GLY A 508 -15.85 46.21 -75.23
C GLY A 508 -16.05 45.32 -74.01
N GLU A 509 -17.15 45.59 -73.30
CA GLU A 509 -17.90 44.69 -72.42
C GLU A 509 -17.58 44.60 -70.90
N THR A 510 -18.55 45.15 -70.17
CA THR A 510 -19.17 44.71 -68.91
C THR A 510 -18.29 44.47 -67.68
N ALA A 511 -18.55 45.28 -66.66
CA ALA A 511 -18.08 45.09 -65.29
C ALA A 511 -18.51 43.73 -64.71
N PRO A 512 -17.57 42.97 -64.13
CA PRO A 512 -17.89 41.94 -63.15
C PRO A 512 -17.51 42.42 -61.73
N VAL A 513 -18.51 42.36 -60.85
CA VAL A 513 -18.48 42.13 -59.40
C VAL A 513 -17.10 42.18 -58.73
N THR A 514 -16.96 43.11 -57.78
CA THR A 514 -15.88 43.14 -56.78
C THR A 514 -15.76 41.79 -56.07
N SER A 515 -14.75 41.02 -56.43
CA SER A 515 -14.24 39.89 -55.65
C SER A 515 -13.79 40.37 -54.26
N PRO A 516 -14.01 39.60 -53.17
CA PRO A 516 -13.51 39.98 -51.86
C PRO A 516 -11.98 40.04 -51.90
N LYS A 517 -11.40 41.08 -51.29
CA LYS A 517 -9.95 41.18 -51.03
C LYS A 517 -9.42 39.83 -50.50
N PRO A 518 -8.27 39.33 -50.98
CA PRO A 518 -7.61 38.21 -50.33
C PRO A 518 -7.31 38.63 -48.88
N ALA A 519 -7.67 37.80 -47.91
CA ALA A 519 -7.24 38.02 -46.54
C ALA A 519 -5.70 37.93 -46.50
N ASP A 520 -5.04 39.00 -46.06
CA ASP A 520 -3.58 39.04 -45.87
C ASP A 520 -3.14 37.79 -45.08
N LYS A 521 -2.21 37.01 -45.63
CA LYS A 521 -1.64 35.86 -44.93
C LYS A 521 -0.75 36.37 -43.78
N VAL A 522 -1.08 35.98 -42.56
CA VAL A 522 -0.37 36.39 -41.33
C VAL A 522 0.50 35.24 -40.84
N LYS A 523 1.81 35.47 -40.68
CA LYS A 523 2.74 34.51 -40.10
C LYS A 523 2.75 34.63 -38.57
N VAL A 524 2.50 33.53 -37.87
CA VAL A 524 2.51 33.48 -36.39
C VAL A 524 3.88 33.08 -35.90
N LYS A 525 4.50 33.91 -35.05
CA LYS A 525 5.77 33.61 -34.37
C LYS A 525 5.50 33.38 -32.88
N GLU A 526 5.91 32.22 -32.37
CA GLU A 526 5.81 31.89 -30.94
C GLU A 526 7.20 31.89 -30.30
N THR A 527 7.37 32.65 -29.21
CA THR A 527 8.63 32.78 -28.47
C THR A 527 8.41 32.34 -27.03
N ALA A 528 9.15 31.32 -26.55
CA ALA A 528 9.10 30.92 -25.15
C ALA A 528 9.66 32.01 -24.25
N LEU A 529 8.95 32.32 -23.16
CA LEU A 529 9.39 33.33 -22.19
C LEU A 529 10.12 32.67 -21.03
N GLN A 530 11.14 33.36 -20.51
CA GLN A 530 11.77 33.01 -19.24
C GLN A 530 10.94 33.59 -18.10
N TYR A 531 10.72 32.81 -17.05
CA TYR A 531 9.84 33.20 -15.96
C TYR A 531 10.23 32.57 -14.63
N THR A 532 9.84 33.23 -13.55
CA THR A 532 9.90 32.68 -12.20
C THR A 532 8.55 32.07 -11.85
N PHE A 533 8.56 30.81 -11.44
CA PHE A 533 7.35 30.10 -10.98
C PHE A 533 7.36 30.00 -9.46
N SER A 534 6.24 30.35 -8.84
CA SER A 534 6.02 30.28 -7.40
C SER A 534 4.74 29.53 -7.10
N GLN A 535 4.80 28.62 -6.12
CA GLN A 535 3.66 27.88 -5.58
C GLN A 535 3.90 27.61 -4.10
N LYS A 536 2.83 27.31 -3.36
CA LYS A 536 2.93 26.85 -1.96
C LYS A 536 3.29 25.36 -1.90
N GLY A 537 3.85 24.94 -0.77
CA GLY A 537 4.27 23.55 -0.51
C GLY A 537 5.78 23.44 -0.30
N MET A 538 6.28 22.23 -0.15
CA MET A 538 7.72 21.98 0.01
C MET A 538 8.47 22.29 -1.29
N THR A 539 9.63 22.90 -1.17
CA THR A 539 10.59 23.00 -2.25
C THR A 539 11.23 21.64 -2.52
N ARG A 540 11.86 21.48 -3.69
CA ARG A 540 12.60 20.24 -4.01
C ARG A 540 13.74 19.95 -3.04
N GLU A 541 14.36 20.99 -2.50
CA GLU A 541 15.46 20.86 -1.53
C GLU A 541 14.94 20.43 -0.16
N GLU A 542 13.88 21.06 0.34
CA GLU A 542 13.22 20.66 1.59
C GLU A 542 12.70 19.21 1.50
N LEU A 543 12.09 18.83 0.38
CA LEU A 543 11.63 17.47 0.15
C LEU A 543 12.78 16.46 0.17
N LYS A 544 13.91 16.79 -0.46
CA LYS A 544 15.10 15.93 -0.45
C LYS A 544 15.64 15.74 0.97
N LEU A 545 15.74 16.82 1.75
CA LEU A 545 16.17 16.76 3.15
C LEU A 545 15.21 15.92 4.00
N ALA A 546 13.89 16.05 3.78
CA ALA A 546 12.90 15.25 4.47
C ALA A 546 13.00 13.75 4.15
N VAL A 547 13.32 13.40 2.90
CA VAL A 547 13.58 12.00 2.48
C VAL A 547 14.83 11.45 3.19
N GLU A 548 15.92 12.20 3.20
CA GLU A 548 17.17 11.78 3.86
C GLU A 548 16.96 11.58 5.37
N GLU A 549 16.23 12.49 6.01
CA GLU A 549 15.90 12.40 7.44
C GLU A 549 14.98 11.21 7.75
N GLU A 550 13.96 10.94 6.92
CA GLU A 550 13.11 9.76 7.07
C GLU A 550 13.90 8.45 6.95
N LEU A 551 14.81 8.34 5.98
CA LEU A 551 15.66 7.16 5.81
C LEU A 551 16.57 6.95 7.03
N ARG A 552 17.11 8.04 7.62
CA ARG A 552 17.90 8.00 8.84
C ARG A 552 17.07 7.50 10.02
N MET A 553 15.88 8.05 10.22
CA MET A 553 14.98 7.64 11.30
C MET A 553 14.52 6.18 11.14
N GLN A 554 14.17 5.74 9.92
CA GLN A 554 13.81 4.34 9.65
C GLN A 554 14.95 3.37 9.97
N SER A 555 16.19 3.75 9.62
CA SER A 555 17.36 2.94 9.94
C SER A 555 17.57 2.82 11.45
N SER A 556 17.34 3.91 12.19
CA SER A 556 17.38 3.93 13.66
C SER A 556 16.28 3.05 14.27
N ASP A 557 15.05 3.17 13.79
CA ASP A 557 13.91 2.36 14.26
C ASP A 557 14.18 0.87 14.00
N ASN A 558 14.68 0.50 12.81
CA ASN A 558 15.00 -0.89 12.48
C ASN A 558 16.12 -1.43 13.39
N LEU A 559 17.15 -0.63 13.69
CA LEU A 559 18.21 -1.04 14.60
C LEU A 559 17.67 -1.25 16.03
N ALA A 560 16.73 -0.42 16.49
CA ALA A 560 16.09 -0.58 17.79
C ALA A 560 15.30 -1.90 17.86
N VAL A 561 14.47 -2.19 16.83
CA VAL A 561 13.72 -3.45 16.71
C VAL A 561 14.67 -4.65 16.69
N GLU A 562 15.70 -4.65 15.84
CA GLU A 562 16.68 -5.74 15.75
C GLU A 562 17.44 -5.94 17.07
N THR A 563 17.71 -4.86 17.80
CA THR A 563 18.35 -4.93 19.11
C THR A 563 17.44 -5.59 20.14
N ALA A 564 16.16 -5.21 20.18
CA ALA A 564 15.16 -5.82 21.05
C ALA A 564 14.93 -7.31 20.72
N GLU A 565 14.86 -7.67 19.44
CA GLU A 565 14.76 -9.06 19.00
C GLU A 565 15.97 -9.90 19.42
N LYS A 566 17.18 -9.35 19.35
CA LYS A 566 18.39 -10.05 19.82
C LYS A 566 18.44 -10.21 21.34
N LYS A 567 17.96 -9.22 22.10
CA LYS A 567 17.74 -9.35 23.55
C LYS A 567 16.77 -10.50 23.84
N ASN A 568 15.60 -10.50 23.20
CA ASN A 568 14.57 -11.54 23.37
C ASN A 568 15.07 -12.93 22.95
N SER A 569 15.87 -13.01 21.88
CA SER A 569 16.49 -14.25 21.41
C SER A 569 17.46 -14.82 22.44
N LEU A 570 18.30 -13.96 23.04
CA LEU A 570 19.21 -14.35 24.12
C LEU A 570 18.43 -14.88 25.33
N GLU A 571 17.44 -14.12 25.79
CA GLU A 571 16.59 -14.50 26.92
C GLU A 571 15.88 -15.83 26.68
N SER A 572 15.23 -15.98 25.53
CA SER A 572 14.50 -17.19 25.15
C SER A 572 15.43 -18.40 25.07
N TYR A 573 16.62 -18.23 24.47
CA TYR A 573 17.61 -19.30 24.38
C TYR A 573 18.09 -19.75 25.76
N ILE A 574 18.28 -18.81 26.70
CA ILE A 574 18.67 -19.13 28.07
C ILE A 574 17.59 -19.99 28.74
N TYR A 575 16.33 -19.56 28.73
CA TYR A 575 15.24 -20.32 29.36
C TYR A 575 15.05 -21.71 28.74
N ASP A 576 15.04 -21.78 27.40
CA ASP A 576 14.88 -23.03 26.66
C ASP A 576 16.01 -24.01 26.97
N MET A 577 17.27 -23.58 26.89
CA MET A 577 18.42 -24.44 27.19
C MET A 577 18.47 -24.88 28.65
N ARG A 578 18.13 -23.99 29.60
CA ARG A 578 18.06 -24.36 31.02
C ARG A 578 17.05 -25.48 31.25
N ASN A 579 15.87 -25.40 30.64
CA ASN A 579 14.85 -26.43 30.73
C ASN A 579 15.30 -27.73 30.03
N LYS A 580 15.85 -27.63 28.82
CA LYS A 580 16.30 -28.77 28.03
C LYS A 580 17.41 -29.57 28.73
N LEU A 581 18.38 -28.92 29.37
CA LEU A 581 19.46 -29.60 30.11
C LEU A 581 18.94 -30.47 31.27
N GLY A 582 17.86 -30.03 31.95
CA GLY A 582 17.21 -30.81 33.00
C GLY A 582 16.26 -31.89 32.50
N SER A 583 15.90 -31.85 31.21
CA SER A 583 14.88 -32.71 30.60
C SER A 583 15.41 -33.43 29.36
N SER A 584 15.05 -32.97 28.17
CA SER A 584 15.25 -33.69 26.91
C SER A 584 16.71 -33.85 26.48
N LEU A 585 17.63 -33.01 26.97
CA LEU A 585 19.07 -33.10 26.69
C LEU A 585 19.86 -33.82 27.80
N LYS A 586 19.22 -34.17 28.92
CA LYS A 586 19.88 -34.72 30.11
C LYS A 586 20.76 -35.94 29.81
N GLU A 587 20.34 -36.80 28.88
CA GLU A 587 21.10 -38.01 28.50
C GLU A 587 22.23 -37.75 27.49
N TYR A 588 22.27 -36.56 26.87
CA TYR A 588 23.18 -36.21 25.76
C TYR A 588 24.29 -35.23 26.18
N VAL A 589 24.36 -34.91 27.47
CA VAL A 589 25.34 -34.02 28.07
C VAL A 589 26.00 -34.70 29.27
N THR A 590 27.31 -34.51 29.46
CA THR A 590 27.97 -35.01 30.67
C THR A 590 27.58 -34.15 31.90
N ALA A 591 27.69 -34.70 33.11
CA ALA A 591 27.38 -33.94 34.33
C ALA A 591 28.25 -32.67 34.44
N ALA A 592 29.54 -32.75 34.07
CA ALA A 592 30.46 -31.61 34.09
C ALA A 592 30.10 -30.56 33.03
N GLU A 593 29.86 -30.96 31.77
CA GLU A 593 29.40 -30.06 30.70
C GLU A 593 28.08 -29.38 31.09
N SER A 594 27.12 -30.15 31.65
CA SER A 594 25.82 -29.64 32.05
C SER A 594 25.94 -28.62 33.18
N GLN A 595 26.78 -28.88 34.18
CA GLN A 595 26.98 -27.96 35.30
C GLN A 595 27.64 -26.66 34.83
N GLN A 596 28.72 -26.75 34.05
CA GLN A 596 29.43 -25.59 33.52
C GLN A 596 28.54 -24.74 32.62
N PHE A 597 27.76 -25.38 31.76
CA PHE A 597 26.87 -24.66 30.86
C PHE A 597 25.70 -24.02 31.62
N MET A 598 25.13 -24.72 32.60
CA MET A 598 24.08 -24.18 33.48
C MET A 598 24.59 -22.96 34.27
N GLU A 599 25.81 -23.00 34.78
CA GLU A 599 26.44 -21.86 35.45
C GLU A 599 26.60 -20.66 34.51
N LEU A 600 27.06 -20.89 33.28
CA LEU A 600 27.19 -19.82 32.28
C LEU A 600 25.83 -19.23 31.87
N LEU A 601 24.80 -20.07 31.71
CA LEU A 601 23.43 -19.66 31.41
C LEU A 601 22.87 -18.79 32.56
N ASN A 602 23.04 -19.21 33.81
CA ASN A 602 22.62 -18.43 34.98
C ASN A 602 23.36 -17.10 35.07
N LYS A 603 24.70 -17.11 34.91
CA LYS A 603 25.50 -15.88 34.92
C LYS A 603 25.09 -14.90 33.80
N THR A 604 24.71 -15.41 32.63
CA THR A 604 24.27 -14.57 31.52
C THR A 604 22.86 -14.03 31.76
N MET A 605 21.99 -14.80 32.43
CA MET A 605 20.69 -14.33 32.89
C MET A 605 20.84 -13.23 33.93
N ASP A 606 21.66 -13.44 34.96
CA ASP A 606 21.95 -12.41 35.97
C ASP A 606 22.50 -11.14 35.32
N TRP A 607 23.41 -11.28 34.34
CA TRP A 607 23.88 -10.15 33.56
C TRP A 607 22.75 -9.43 32.83
N LEU A 608 21.81 -10.16 32.23
CA LEU A 608 20.66 -9.59 31.52
C LEU A 608 19.76 -8.77 32.45
N ASP A 609 19.55 -9.26 33.67
CA ASP A 609 18.68 -8.64 34.68
C ASP A 609 19.28 -7.36 35.31
N TYR A 610 20.61 -7.25 35.41
CA TYR A 610 21.27 -6.13 36.10
C TYR A 610 22.01 -5.15 35.18
N GLU A 611 22.77 -5.65 34.21
CA GLU A 611 23.66 -4.83 33.36
C GLU A 611 23.21 -4.81 31.89
N GLY A 612 22.40 -5.79 31.49
CA GLY A 612 22.06 -6.10 30.13
C GLY A 612 20.75 -5.47 29.63
N GLU A 613 20.13 -4.54 30.36
CA GLU A 613 18.81 -4.03 29.98
C GLU A 613 18.84 -3.22 28.68
N ASP A 614 19.85 -2.35 28.52
CA ASP A 614 19.97 -1.33 27.47
C ASP A 614 21.31 -1.42 26.70
N GLN A 615 21.65 -2.62 26.26
CA GLN A 615 22.88 -2.88 25.51
C GLN A 615 22.68 -2.85 23.99
N THR A 616 23.78 -2.76 23.25
CA THR A 616 23.73 -2.78 21.78
C THR A 616 23.47 -4.19 21.23
N LYS A 617 22.92 -4.27 20.01
CA LYS A 617 22.76 -5.53 19.25
C LYS A 617 24.02 -6.40 19.27
N SER A 618 25.19 -5.79 19.10
CA SER A 618 26.47 -6.51 19.08
C SER A 618 26.81 -7.14 20.43
N VAL A 619 26.45 -6.49 21.54
CA VAL A 619 26.70 -7.01 22.89
C VAL A 619 25.79 -8.21 23.16
N TYR A 620 24.49 -8.13 22.84
CA TYR A 620 23.58 -9.27 22.97
C TYR A 620 24.03 -10.45 22.10
N THR A 621 24.46 -10.19 20.87
CA THR A 621 24.99 -11.22 19.97
C THR A 621 26.24 -11.86 20.57
N GLY A 622 27.18 -11.05 21.09
CA GLY A 622 28.38 -11.56 21.75
C GLY A 622 28.13 -12.35 23.05
N LYS A 623 26.96 -12.18 23.69
CA LYS A 623 26.50 -13.02 24.81
C LYS A 623 25.83 -14.30 24.34
N LEU A 624 25.09 -14.26 23.23
CA LEU A 624 24.36 -15.41 22.70
C LEU A 624 25.28 -16.42 21.99
N ASP A 625 26.19 -15.95 21.14
CA ASP A 625 27.03 -16.83 20.31
C ASP A 625 27.85 -17.85 21.14
N PRO A 626 28.47 -17.49 22.28
CA PRO A 626 29.15 -18.46 23.15
C PRO A 626 28.20 -19.53 23.72
N LEU A 627 26.96 -19.17 24.04
CA LEU A 627 25.96 -20.12 24.55
C LEU A 627 25.51 -21.08 23.45
N VAL A 628 25.35 -20.58 22.22
CA VAL A 628 25.03 -21.39 21.04
C VAL A 628 26.18 -22.34 20.70
N ALA A 629 27.44 -21.88 20.80
CA ALA A 629 28.61 -22.71 20.55
C ALA A 629 28.71 -23.93 21.47
N ILE A 630 28.18 -23.85 22.70
CA ILE A 630 28.12 -24.96 23.66
C ILE A 630 26.85 -25.80 23.47
N GLY A 631 25.68 -25.16 23.32
CA GLY A 631 24.39 -25.84 23.27
C GLY A 631 24.13 -26.58 21.96
N ALA A 632 24.48 -25.99 20.81
CA ALA A 632 24.19 -26.58 19.49
C ALA A 632 24.82 -27.96 19.28
N PRO A 633 26.08 -28.23 19.69
CA PRO A 633 26.63 -29.57 19.67
C PRO A 633 25.83 -30.59 20.50
N ILE A 634 25.33 -30.19 21.69
CA ILE A 634 24.54 -31.07 22.57
C ILE A 634 23.20 -31.42 21.92
N GLU A 635 22.50 -30.41 21.39
CA GLU A 635 21.25 -30.63 20.65
C GLU A 635 21.46 -31.51 19.41
N LYS A 636 22.60 -31.32 18.73
CA LYS A 636 22.97 -32.15 17.58
C LYS A 636 23.19 -33.61 17.96
N ARG A 637 23.85 -33.91 19.10
CA ARG A 637 24.01 -35.28 19.61
C ARG A 637 22.66 -35.99 19.76
N LYS A 638 21.66 -35.29 20.29
CA LYS A 638 20.29 -35.80 20.40
C LYS A 638 19.64 -36.01 19.03
N ARG A 639 19.60 -34.95 18.22
CA ARG A 639 18.97 -34.96 16.89
C ARG A 639 19.49 -36.09 16.02
N ASP A 640 20.82 -36.19 15.89
CA ASP A 640 21.45 -37.21 15.06
C ASP A 640 21.08 -38.63 15.54
N ARG A 641 21.00 -38.85 16.87
CA ARG A 641 20.63 -40.14 17.48
C ARG A 641 19.15 -40.51 17.35
N GLU A 642 18.26 -39.53 17.36
CA GLU A 642 16.83 -39.74 17.14
C GLU A 642 16.50 -39.96 15.66
N ASP A 643 17.24 -39.29 14.77
CA ASP A 643 16.96 -39.30 13.34
C ASP A 643 17.62 -40.49 12.59
N TYR A 644 18.84 -40.90 12.94
CA TYR A 644 19.54 -41.96 12.18
C TYR A 644 18.77 -43.27 12.05
N PRO A 645 18.00 -43.77 13.06
CA PRO A 645 17.29 -45.05 12.94
C PRO A 645 16.32 -45.07 11.75
N HIS A 646 15.67 -43.95 11.46
CA HIS A 646 14.78 -43.81 10.30
C HIS A 646 15.53 -44.02 8.98
N TYR A 647 16.64 -43.31 8.79
CA TYR A 647 17.47 -43.43 7.58
C TYR A 647 18.12 -44.81 7.42
N VAL A 648 18.54 -45.42 8.53
CA VAL A 648 19.03 -46.81 8.54
C VAL A 648 17.94 -47.76 8.07
N GLN A 649 16.70 -47.58 8.54
CA GLN A 649 15.58 -48.41 8.14
C GLN A 649 15.23 -48.20 6.66
N GLU A 650 15.27 -46.96 6.15
CA GLU A 650 15.10 -46.70 4.72
C GLU A 650 16.13 -47.43 3.85
N LEU A 651 17.42 -47.37 4.24
CA LEU A 651 18.48 -48.09 3.52
C LEU A 651 18.21 -49.59 3.52
N LYS A 652 17.84 -50.16 4.68
CA LYS A 652 17.50 -51.60 4.79
C LYS A 652 16.30 -51.97 3.93
N ASN A 653 15.24 -51.17 3.95
CA ASN A 653 14.05 -51.39 3.13
C ASN A 653 14.41 -51.34 1.64
N THR A 654 15.23 -50.38 1.23
CA THR A 654 15.72 -50.23 -0.14
C THR A 654 16.56 -51.43 -0.57
N ALA A 655 17.49 -51.87 0.29
CA ALA A 655 18.32 -53.05 0.03
C ALA A 655 17.47 -54.33 -0.10
N ASN A 656 16.53 -54.55 0.84
CA ASN A 656 15.61 -55.69 0.78
C ASN A 656 14.70 -55.65 -0.46
N PHE A 657 14.25 -54.47 -0.87
CA PHE A 657 13.49 -54.29 -2.10
C PHE A 657 14.28 -54.79 -3.31
N TYR A 658 15.54 -54.37 -3.48
CA TYR A 658 16.35 -54.82 -4.61
C TYR A 658 16.77 -56.29 -4.53
N ILE A 659 16.97 -56.84 -3.32
CA ILE A 659 17.17 -58.28 -3.13
C ILE A 659 15.92 -59.04 -3.62
N ASN A 660 14.72 -58.56 -3.30
CA ASN A 660 13.48 -59.19 -3.76
C ASN A 660 13.29 -59.07 -5.27
N GLU A 661 13.56 -57.90 -5.86
CA GLU A 661 13.49 -57.71 -7.32
C GLU A 661 14.52 -58.59 -8.06
N ALA A 662 15.74 -58.73 -7.54
CA ALA A 662 16.77 -59.60 -8.11
C ALA A 662 16.39 -61.09 -8.02
N ASN A 663 15.70 -61.50 -6.97
CA ASN A 663 15.19 -62.87 -6.80
C ASN A 663 13.85 -63.14 -7.50
N SER A 664 13.23 -62.11 -8.08
CA SER A 664 11.93 -62.24 -8.74
C SER A 664 12.01 -63.13 -9.98
N THR A 665 11.02 -63.99 -10.14
CA THR A 665 10.79 -64.84 -11.33
C THR A 665 9.97 -64.13 -12.40
N ASP A 666 9.74 -62.81 -12.26
CA ASP A 666 8.99 -62.01 -13.23
C ASP A 666 9.68 -62.04 -14.61
N ALA A 667 8.88 -62.28 -15.65
CA ALA A 667 9.29 -62.33 -17.05
C ALA A 667 10.00 -61.04 -17.51
N LYS A 668 9.81 -59.90 -16.82
CA LYS A 668 10.53 -58.65 -17.10
C LYS A 668 12.03 -58.70 -16.76
N TYR A 669 12.48 -59.66 -15.95
CA TYR A 669 13.90 -59.81 -15.55
C TYR A 669 14.57 -61.08 -16.07
N GLU A 670 13.92 -61.82 -16.96
CA GLU A 670 14.39 -63.11 -17.48
C GLU A 670 15.68 -62.98 -18.32
N HIS A 671 15.88 -61.82 -18.96
CA HIS A 671 17.04 -61.52 -19.80
C HIS A 671 18.24 -60.93 -19.04
N ILE A 672 18.08 -60.63 -17.75
CA ILE A 672 19.18 -60.16 -16.90
C ILE A 672 19.99 -61.37 -16.46
N SER A 673 21.31 -61.33 -16.65
CA SER A 673 22.18 -62.46 -16.35
C SER A 673 22.16 -62.80 -14.86
N ARG A 674 22.45 -64.06 -14.54
CA ARG A 674 22.51 -64.53 -13.15
C ARG A 674 23.59 -63.77 -12.37
N GLU A 675 24.71 -63.48 -13.01
CA GLU A 675 25.84 -62.74 -12.45
C GLU A 675 25.45 -61.30 -12.08
N GLU A 676 24.63 -60.64 -12.89
CA GLU A 676 24.14 -59.28 -12.63
C GLU A 676 23.12 -59.22 -11.49
N LYS A 677 22.21 -60.21 -11.42
CA LYS A 677 21.28 -60.35 -10.28
C LYS A 677 22.04 -60.63 -8.98
N GLU A 678 23.05 -61.50 -9.04
CA GLU A 678 23.91 -61.81 -7.90
C GLU A 678 24.67 -60.56 -7.42
N LYS A 679 25.14 -59.71 -8.35
CA LYS A 679 25.78 -58.44 -8.00
C LYS A 679 24.86 -57.49 -7.22
N ILE A 680 23.59 -57.36 -7.61
CA ILE A 680 22.60 -56.56 -6.87
C ILE A 680 22.44 -57.09 -5.44
N ILE A 681 22.32 -58.41 -5.29
CA ILE A 681 22.18 -59.06 -3.98
C ILE A 681 23.44 -58.82 -3.12
N GLN A 682 24.63 -58.94 -3.71
CA GLN A 682 25.89 -58.68 -3.02
C GLN A 682 26.02 -57.21 -2.57
N ASP A 683 25.74 -56.26 -3.45
CA ASP A 683 25.81 -54.82 -3.12
C ASP A 683 24.78 -54.46 -2.04
N ALA A 684 23.57 -55.02 -2.11
CA ALA A 684 22.52 -54.80 -1.12
C ALA A 684 22.87 -55.42 0.25
N ASN A 685 23.40 -56.65 0.28
CA ASN A 685 23.85 -57.30 1.51
C ASN A 685 25.06 -56.55 2.11
N ALA A 686 26.01 -56.11 1.29
CA ALA A 686 27.14 -55.31 1.74
C ALA A 686 26.68 -53.96 2.34
N ALA A 687 25.63 -53.34 1.80
CA ALA A 687 25.03 -52.14 2.38
C ALA A 687 24.36 -52.42 3.74
N ILE A 688 23.65 -53.54 3.87
CA ILE A 688 23.02 -53.97 5.13
C ILE A 688 24.09 -54.30 6.19
N GLU A 689 25.13 -55.05 5.83
CA GLU A 689 26.24 -55.39 6.71
C GLU A 689 26.98 -54.14 7.17
N TRP A 690 27.28 -53.23 6.24
CA TRP A 690 27.89 -51.95 6.56
C TRP A 690 27.04 -51.16 7.57
N VAL A 691 25.74 -50.99 7.30
CA VAL A 691 24.89 -50.17 8.18
C VAL A 691 24.69 -50.83 9.55
N ASN A 692 24.60 -52.16 9.61
CA ASN A 692 24.56 -52.89 10.88
C ASN A 692 25.88 -52.72 11.65
N SER A 693 27.02 -52.76 10.96
CA SER A 693 28.33 -52.61 11.60
C SER A 693 28.53 -51.23 12.25
N ILE A 694 28.06 -50.16 11.60
CA ILE A 694 28.17 -48.80 12.16
C ILE A 694 27.16 -48.57 13.29
N VAL A 695 25.94 -49.12 13.19
CA VAL A 695 24.94 -49.03 14.26
C VAL A 695 25.40 -49.82 15.50
N ALA A 696 25.99 -50.99 15.31
CA ALA A 696 26.57 -51.76 16.41
C ALA A 696 27.70 -51.00 17.11
N LYS A 697 28.57 -50.31 16.35
CA LYS A 697 29.60 -49.42 16.92
C LYS A 697 28.95 -48.28 17.71
N GLU A 698 27.93 -47.62 17.15
CA GLU A 698 27.22 -46.51 17.79
C GLU A 698 26.55 -46.88 19.11
N GLN A 699 26.04 -48.11 19.24
CA GLN A 699 25.44 -48.60 20.49
C GLN A 699 26.45 -48.64 21.66
N SER A 700 27.75 -48.68 21.37
CA SER A 700 28.81 -48.64 22.38
C SER A 700 29.32 -47.22 22.68
N VAL A 701 28.92 -46.21 21.89
CA VAL A 701 29.35 -44.81 22.06
C VAL A 701 28.43 -44.10 23.06
N PRO A 702 28.96 -43.47 24.12
CA PRO A 702 28.15 -42.69 25.07
C PRO A 702 27.28 -41.63 24.38
N LYS A 703 26.03 -41.48 24.80
CA LYS A 703 25.09 -40.48 24.24
C LYS A 703 25.61 -39.04 24.31
N THR A 704 26.56 -38.79 25.20
CA THR A 704 27.25 -37.52 25.40
C THR A 704 28.34 -37.24 24.35
N GLU A 705 28.64 -38.18 23.46
CA GLU A 705 29.57 -37.99 22.35
C GLU A 705 28.82 -37.83 21.02
N ALA A 706 29.52 -37.27 20.01
CA ALA A 706 28.97 -37.11 18.68
C ALA A 706 28.53 -38.45 18.10
N CYS A 707 27.35 -38.48 17.46
CA CYS A 707 26.84 -39.68 16.81
C CYS A 707 27.82 -40.12 15.71
N SER A 708 28.26 -41.38 15.78
CA SER A 708 29.17 -41.95 14.78
C SER A 708 28.47 -42.29 13.46
N VAL A 709 27.13 -42.40 13.48
CA VAL A 709 26.31 -42.63 12.28
C VAL A 709 26.00 -41.29 11.62
N LYS A 710 26.73 -40.98 10.55
CA LYS A 710 26.43 -39.80 9.72
C LYS A 710 25.29 -40.10 8.76
N ILE A 711 24.17 -39.39 8.92
CA ILE A 711 23.00 -39.51 8.04
C ILE A 711 23.36 -39.30 6.57
N SER A 712 24.28 -38.37 6.27
CA SER A 712 24.79 -38.12 4.91
C SER A 712 25.38 -39.37 4.26
N ASP A 713 26.08 -40.19 5.03
CA ASP A 713 26.78 -41.37 4.52
C ASP A 713 25.78 -42.50 4.25
N VAL A 714 24.76 -42.62 5.10
CA VAL A 714 23.64 -43.57 4.93
C VAL A 714 22.84 -43.22 3.66
N ILE A 715 22.49 -41.95 3.47
CA ILE A 715 21.79 -41.47 2.27
C ILE A 715 22.63 -41.70 1.02
N SER A 716 23.92 -41.35 1.06
CA SER A 716 24.82 -41.52 -0.09
C SER A 716 24.93 -42.98 -0.52
N ARG A 717 25.02 -43.92 0.45
CA ARG A 717 25.05 -45.35 0.15
C ARG A 717 23.71 -45.89 -0.34
N LYS A 718 22.58 -45.40 0.19
CA LYS A 718 21.24 -45.71 -0.34
C LYS A 718 21.15 -45.34 -1.82
N ASN A 719 21.50 -44.09 -2.14
CA ASN A 719 21.44 -43.57 -3.51
C ASN A 719 22.39 -44.31 -4.45
N ALA A 720 23.58 -44.68 -3.98
CA ALA A 720 24.52 -45.49 -4.75
C ALA A 720 23.95 -46.89 -5.08
N LEU A 721 23.36 -47.57 -4.09
CA LEU A 721 22.70 -48.86 -4.26
C LEU A 721 21.50 -48.77 -5.22
N GLU A 722 20.67 -47.73 -5.08
CA GLU A 722 19.55 -47.50 -6.00
C GLU A 722 20.04 -47.33 -7.43
N THR A 723 21.08 -46.51 -7.62
CA THR A 723 21.60 -46.20 -8.95
C THR A 723 22.20 -47.44 -9.62
N SER A 724 23.02 -48.20 -8.90
CA SER A 724 23.62 -49.42 -9.43
C SER A 724 22.56 -50.48 -9.74
N SER A 725 21.58 -50.67 -8.85
CA SER A 725 20.52 -51.68 -9.01
C SER A 725 19.55 -51.32 -10.13
N LYS A 726 19.10 -50.06 -10.21
CA LYS A 726 18.24 -49.58 -11.31
C LYS A 726 18.94 -49.70 -12.66
N SER A 727 20.24 -49.38 -12.74
CA SER A 727 21.00 -49.51 -13.99
C SER A 727 21.08 -50.94 -14.51
N ILE A 728 21.00 -51.95 -13.63
CA ILE A 728 20.99 -53.36 -14.01
C ILE A 728 19.56 -53.80 -14.35
N LEU A 729 18.59 -53.50 -13.48
CA LEU A 729 17.18 -53.93 -13.65
C LEU A 729 16.46 -53.26 -14.82
N SER A 730 16.95 -52.13 -15.32
CA SER A 730 16.41 -51.41 -16.48
C SER A 730 17.04 -51.79 -17.83
N LYS A 731 17.95 -52.77 -17.88
CA LYS A 731 18.54 -53.23 -19.15
C LYS A 731 17.44 -53.75 -20.08
N PRO A 732 17.42 -53.37 -21.38
CA PRO A 732 16.40 -53.84 -22.31
C PRO A 732 16.61 -55.29 -22.73
N LYS A 733 15.52 -56.01 -23.07
CA LYS A 733 15.57 -57.39 -23.60
C LYS A 733 16.40 -57.46 -24.90
N PRO A 734 17.32 -58.43 -25.06
CA PRO A 734 18.02 -58.66 -26.33
C PRO A 734 17.03 -58.93 -27.47
N LYS A 735 17.24 -58.32 -28.64
CA LYS A 735 16.44 -58.60 -29.83
C LYS A 735 16.71 -60.05 -30.31
N PRO A 736 15.69 -60.84 -30.70
CA PRO A 736 15.90 -62.22 -31.15
C PRO A 736 16.75 -62.28 -32.44
N VAL A 737 17.74 -63.18 -32.47
CA VAL A 737 18.66 -63.40 -33.59
C VAL A 737 17.98 -64.25 -34.68
N PRO A 738 18.06 -63.91 -35.99
CA PRO A 738 17.43 -64.69 -37.07
C PRO A 738 18.13 -66.04 -37.30
N VAL A 739 17.34 -67.10 -37.53
CA VAL A 739 17.79 -68.47 -37.81
C VAL A 739 18.32 -68.59 -39.25
N THR A 740 19.54 -69.09 -39.43
CA THR A 740 20.10 -69.48 -40.74
C THR A 740 19.69 -70.90 -41.14
N PRO A 741 19.23 -71.15 -42.39
CA PRO A 741 18.97 -72.51 -42.91
C PRO A 741 20.25 -73.18 -43.48
N PRO A 742 20.32 -74.53 -43.58
CA PRO A 742 21.46 -75.27 -44.17
C PRO A 742 21.45 -75.27 -45.72
N PRO A 743 22.54 -75.68 -46.40
CA PRO A 743 23.01 -75.00 -47.62
C PRO A 743 22.77 -75.72 -48.98
N ALA A 744 22.92 -74.87 -50.03
CA ALA A 744 23.45 -75.09 -51.40
C ALA A 744 22.46 -75.36 -52.56
N PRO A 745 22.80 -75.06 -53.84
CA PRO A 745 24.02 -74.43 -54.39
C PRO A 745 23.82 -73.24 -55.39
N ALA A 746 24.91 -72.46 -55.53
CA ALA A 746 25.39 -71.59 -56.60
C ALA A 746 24.42 -70.97 -57.65
N ALA A 747 24.46 -69.64 -57.76
CA ALA A 747 24.23 -68.92 -59.03
C ALA A 747 24.98 -67.57 -59.06
N GLU A 748 25.74 -67.39 -60.14
CA GLU A 748 26.32 -66.17 -60.72
C GLU A 748 25.22 -65.11 -60.99
N THR A 749 25.38 -63.78 -61.13
CA THR A 749 26.54 -62.89 -61.38
C THR A 749 26.04 -61.42 -61.32
N LYS A 750 26.87 -60.52 -60.75
CA LYS A 750 27.25 -59.16 -61.26
C LYS A 750 26.23 -57.96 -61.25
N PRO A 751 26.69 -56.69 -61.43
CA PRO A 751 26.61 -55.62 -60.40
C PRO A 751 26.02 -54.27 -60.89
N GLU A 752 25.91 -53.26 -60.01
CA GLU A 752 26.37 -51.85 -60.15
C GLU A 752 25.78 -50.91 -59.06
N GLU A 753 26.57 -49.90 -58.64
CA GLU A 753 26.26 -48.76 -57.75
C GLU A 753 25.28 -47.73 -58.43
N PRO A 754 24.91 -46.51 -57.92
CA PRO A 754 25.39 -45.74 -56.74
C PRO A 754 24.36 -44.82 -55.96
N LYS A 755 24.84 -44.31 -54.81
CA LYS A 755 24.68 -42.99 -54.09
C LYS A 755 23.37 -42.16 -54.02
N GLN A 756 23.06 -41.64 -52.81
CA GLN A 756 22.85 -40.22 -52.36
C GLN A 756 22.17 -40.24 -50.96
N ASP A 757 22.69 -39.65 -49.87
CA ASP A 757 22.88 -38.23 -49.42
C ASP A 757 21.65 -37.52 -48.79
N MET A 758 21.86 -37.01 -47.56
CA MET A 758 21.20 -35.86 -46.85
C MET A 758 19.68 -36.00 -46.52
N GLU A 759 19.04 -35.40 -45.50
CA GLU A 759 19.25 -34.18 -44.70
C GLU A 759 18.29 -34.18 -43.47
N THR A 760 18.45 -33.16 -42.62
CA THR A 760 17.77 -32.72 -41.37
C THR A 760 16.23 -32.54 -41.36
N GLU A 761 15.60 -32.58 -40.17
CA GLU A 761 14.60 -31.56 -39.73
C GLU A 761 14.16 -31.66 -38.24
N GLU A 762 13.59 -30.54 -37.76
CA GLU A 762 13.29 -30.10 -36.39
C GLU A 762 12.06 -30.75 -35.67
N GLN A 763 11.95 -30.42 -34.36
CA GLN A 763 10.81 -30.42 -33.40
C GLN A 763 9.37 -30.33 -33.98
N PRO A 764 8.24 -30.69 -33.28
CA PRO A 764 7.89 -30.19 -31.90
C PRO A 764 6.86 -30.97 -31.02
N LYS A 765 6.61 -30.44 -29.79
CA LYS A 765 5.35 -30.46 -28.95
C LYS A 765 4.80 -31.84 -28.47
N GLU A 766 3.96 -32.05 -27.45
CA GLU A 766 3.19 -31.30 -26.44
C GLU A 766 2.60 -32.31 -25.40
N GLU A 767 2.54 -31.90 -24.13
CA GLU A 767 1.42 -32.05 -23.14
C GLU A 767 0.89 -33.40 -22.56
N LYS A 768 1.04 -33.49 -21.21
CA LYS A 768 0.07 -33.81 -20.10
C LYS A 768 -0.62 -35.20 -20.01
N PRO A 769 -1.20 -35.59 -18.83
CA PRO A 769 -1.37 -34.89 -17.54
C PRO A 769 -0.87 -35.65 -16.28
N LYS A 770 -0.80 -34.93 -15.14
CA LYS A 770 -0.69 -35.44 -13.77
C LYS A 770 -2.08 -35.44 -13.12
N GLU A 771 -2.43 -36.52 -12.43
CA GLU A 771 -3.53 -36.58 -11.48
C GLU A 771 -3.01 -36.36 -10.05
N ASP A 772 -3.76 -35.55 -9.31
CA ASP A 772 -3.61 -35.23 -7.90
C ASP A 772 -4.10 -36.37 -7.01
N MET A 773 -3.54 -36.49 -5.81
CA MET A 773 -4.20 -37.18 -4.71
C MET A 773 -3.98 -36.40 -3.40
N GLU A 774 -5.11 -35.87 -2.90
CA GLU A 774 -5.31 -35.28 -1.58
C GLU A 774 -4.96 -36.28 -0.46
N VAL A 775 -4.49 -35.76 0.68
CA VAL A 775 -4.60 -36.44 1.97
C VAL A 775 -4.97 -35.41 3.04
N ASP A 776 -6.21 -35.49 3.50
CA ASP A 776 -6.68 -34.96 4.77
C ASP A 776 -6.35 -35.96 5.90
N ALA A 777 -5.72 -35.46 6.97
CA ALA A 777 -6.01 -35.71 8.39
C ALA A 777 -4.98 -35.03 9.29
#